data_AF-A0A7S4WDA3-F1
#
_entry.id   AF-A0A7S4WDA3-F1
#
_cell.length_a   1.000
_cell.length_b   1.000
_cell.length_c   1.000
_cell.angle_alpha   90.00
_cell.angle_beta   90.00
_cell.angle_gamma   90.00
#
_symmetry.space_group_name_H-M   'P 1'
#
loop_
_entity.id
_entity.type
_entity.pdbx_description
1 polymer ?
#
loop_
_entity_poly.entity_id
_entity_poly.type
_entity_poly.pdbx_seq_one_letter_code
_entity_poly.pdbx_strand_id
1 'polypeptide(L)'
;MATKDKDEAVDELDISPEEVQVEHAEKGVALRNVQEGEPSPGLFGFMASHPVPFLFIIPIILIVLTALGWSREDKIEDQVSNIWIPERSAFSMDKEYIRSVEGDETGPSTIVAMAVSREEEGGNLFTAESLDEIADRMMEVDQIAVTYKGNTFTMKDVCARSDAGQSGTTYEYPCVRLTPMDLFEETRWSFDESDRLTWYNDLIHPILARPRIARFGILKNFCTSGGANANDLPDILKSFKGSCDHDLLLRTNGTYALENGKPADYANPTSLLSDIGDFENNYPCKICVDNMYDGLMAKMTKGTVGMFQLLMFELNKIASDPAHANEQDAQMMLPQVQKAFAMVKQASVEEFWTYFVTRSLYAELGAVDYMNGYALLMASLLPACLAIFGGDASQCPPATVTLQEARDALLRHADHSFSAVNTGGSPFPLWLEDATGMFFGSEPVGGSGIDMNGFVHPLFGRLNSPLMSSRYFDLEKAGTAEWAPLYGAPNSTFNPFDLTQDPSWPLVQFDPIYVWFMASVTEVSASCNNGKVGGTITGNTELDQKTGAVAATRMSPEWCTQYNEPTGTDEIRTQTHFAKMWYDLLIDSEPFLGINQGEDDPYSFTTGQGCDYELTGSRYSYTGQSTDDILYSASRDLYYIDEGVSIGALDTSLLIGDVEPPNGEYNFDNPLKRVGAIQNLYFLNIPSKIVDRVKNCNRPGGPIEDLTEEDAKEILRQFKLKFEDDWSRDWDDEDSGNVQFVAFADGTFVSHSNSFRLLHSCY
;
A
#
# COMPACT_ATOMS: atom_id res chain seq x y z
N MET A 1 -0.71 -54.40 21.41
CA MET A 1 -2.02 -55.07 21.30
C MET A 1 -2.96 -54.04 20.65
N ALA A 2 -3.47 -54.37 19.46
CA ALA A 2 -4.53 -53.71 18.69
C ALA A 2 -4.27 -52.31 18.05
N THR A 3 -3.70 -52.40 16.84
CA THR A 3 -4.01 -51.68 15.59
C THR A 3 -5.36 -50.94 15.47
N LYS A 4 -5.37 -49.82 14.74
CA LYS A 4 -6.37 -49.60 13.70
C LYS A 4 -5.92 -48.60 12.62
N ASP A 5 -6.01 -49.09 11.39
CA ASP A 5 -5.70 -48.47 10.11
C ASP A 5 -6.58 -47.25 9.78
N LYS A 6 -6.00 -46.33 9.00
CA LYS A 6 -6.71 -45.62 7.93
C LYS A 6 -5.75 -45.39 6.77
N ASP A 7 -5.96 -46.17 5.73
CA ASP A 7 -5.50 -45.92 4.37
C ASP A 7 -6.27 -44.72 3.80
N GLU A 8 -5.56 -43.72 3.30
CA GLU A 8 -6.09 -42.78 2.31
C GLU A 8 -5.21 -42.87 1.06
N ALA A 9 -5.89 -43.19 -0.05
CA ALA A 9 -5.33 -43.38 -1.37
C ALA A 9 -4.90 -42.03 -1.96
N VAL A 10 -3.65 -41.96 -2.42
CA VAL A 10 -3.19 -40.92 -3.33
C VAL A 10 -3.12 -41.56 -4.72
N ASP A 11 -3.96 -41.08 -5.62
CA ASP A 11 -3.90 -41.38 -7.04
C ASP A 11 -2.59 -40.82 -7.62
N GLU A 12 -1.67 -41.70 -7.98
CA GLU A 12 -0.49 -41.37 -8.78
C GLU A 12 -0.93 -41.08 -10.23
N LEU A 13 -0.71 -39.83 -10.66
CA LEU A 13 -0.78 -39.40 -12.04
C LEU A 13 0.37 -40.02 -12.83
N ASP A 14 0.04 -41.05 -13.60
CA ASP A 14 0.91 -41.77 -14.53
C ASP A 14 1.23 -40.87 -15.74
N ILE A 15 2.36 -40.15 -15.69
CA ILE A 15 2.93 -39.42 -16.83
C ILE A 15 3.98 -40.32 -17.48
N SER A 16 3.65 -40.81 -18.67
CA SER A 16 4.51 -41.68 -19.48
C SER A 16 5.83 -40.99 -19.84
N PRO A 17 6.99 -41.67 -19.74
CA PRO A 17 8.23 -41.16 -20.29
C PRO A 17 8.22 -41.31 -21.82
N GLU A 18 8.36 -40.18 -22.50
CA GLU A 18 8.53 -40.09 -23.95
C GLU A 18 9.87 -40.74 -24.35
N GLU A 19 9.76 -41.76 -25.19
CA GLU A 19 10.85 -42.60 -25.69
C GLU A 19 11.76 -41.78 -26.62
N VAL A 20 12.92 -41.33 -26.12
CA VAL A 20 13.98 -40.76 -26.98
C VAL A 20 14.61 -41.91 -27.76
N GLN A 21 14.18 -42.08 -29.02
CA GLN A 21 14.79 -43.01 -29.96
C GLN A 21 16.22 -42.54 -30.32
N VAL A 22 17.21 -43.26 -29.80
CA VAL A 22 18.59 -43.17 -30.28
C VAL A 22 18.70 -43.97 -31.58
N GLU A 23 18.77 -43.27 -32.70
CA GLU A 23 18.93 -43.81 -34.04
C GLU A 23 20.35 -44.41 -34.20
N HIS A 24 20.47 -45.73 -34.00
CA HIS A 24 21.68 -46.47 -34.36
C HIS A 24 21.76 -46.64 -35.88
N ALA A 25 22.54 -45.77 -36.53
CA ALA A 25 22.91 -45.94 -37.94
C ALA A 25 23.95 -47.08 -38.09
N GLU A 26 23.46 -48.31 -38.28
CA GLU A 26 24.25 -49.42 -38.83
C GLU A 26 24.59 -49.13 -40.31
N LYS A 27 25.77 -48.54 -40.56
CA LYS A 27 26.40 -48.62 -41.88
C LYS A 27 27.23 -49.89 -41.98
N GLY A 28 26.63 -50.91 -42.60
CA GLY A 28 27.33 -52.10 -43.06
C GLY A 28 28.46 -51.74 -44.02
N VAL A 29 29.70 -51.89 -43.54
CA VAL A 29 30.90 -51.85 -44.38
C VAL A 29 31.24 -53.28 -44.77
N ALA A 30 31.13 -53.54 -46.07
CA ALA A 30 31.47 -54.79 -46.72
C ALA A 30 32.92 -55.21 -46.42
N LEU A 31 33.09 -56.41 -45.89
CA LEU A 31 34.37 -57.13 -45.82
C LEU A 31 34.85 -57.40 -47.25
N ARG A 32 35.67 -56.50 -47.79
CA ARG A 32 36.59 -56.82 -48.88
C ARG A 32 37.74 -57.63 -48.29
N ASN A 33 37.90 -58.86 -48.78
CA ASN A 33 39.12 -59.65 -48.64
C ASN A 33 40.30 -58.84 -49.17
N VAL A 34 41.02 -58.17 -48.27
CA VAL A 34 42.34 -57.60 -48.53
C VAL A 34 43.34 -58.72 -48.33
N GLN A 35 44.02 -59.05 -49.43
CA GLN A 35 45.15 -59.98 -49.48
C GLN A 35 46.16 -59.66 -48.38
N GLU A 36 46.74 -60.71 -47.80
CA GLU A 36 47.88 -60.70 -46.90
C GLU A 36 49.05 -59.92 -47.53
N GLY A 37 49.08 -58.60 -47.29
CA GLY A 37 50.29 -57.80 -47.37
C GLY A 37 51.04 -57.98 -46.06
N GLU A 38 52.34 -58.27 -46.16
CA GLU A 38 53.25 -58.41 -45.02
C GLU A 38 53.00 -57.29 -43.99
N PRO A 39 53.01 -57.61 -42.68
CA PRO A 39 52.72 -56.63 -41.64
C PRO A 39 53.74 -55.50 -41.75
N SER A 40 53.31 -54.35 -42.28
CA SER A 40 54.05 -53.11 -42.07
C SER A 40 54.29 -53.04 -40.57
N PRO A 41 55.52 -52.83 -40.08
CA PRO A 41 55.77 -52.72 -38.65
C PRO A 41 54.82 -51.64 -38.15
N GLY A 42 53.76 -52.07 -37.44
CA GLY A 42 52.72 -51.17 -36.99
C GLY A 42 53.35 -50.09 -36.13
N LEU A 43 52.59 -49.04 -35.82
CA LEU A 43 53.02 -47.96 -34.94
C LEU A 43 53.82 -48.49 -33.71
N PHE A 44 53.40 -49.61 -33.13
CA PHE A 44 54.09 -50.32 -32.06
C PHE A 44 55.48 -50.88 -32.42
N GLY A 45 55.69 -51.40 -33.62
CA GLY A 45 57.01 -51.82 -34.12
C GLY A 45 57.94 -50.63 -34.36
N PHE A 46 57.41 -49.49 -34.83
CA PHE A 46 58.18 -48.25 -34.93
C PHE A 46 58.53 -47.68 -33.55
N MET A 47 57.59 -47.71 -32.60
CA MET A 47 57.82 -47.33 -31.20
C MET A 47 58.87 -48.23 -30.53
N ALA A 48 58.82 -49.55 -30.76
CA ALA A 48 59.78 -50.50 -30.20
C ALA A 48 61.18 -50.33 -30.79
N SER A 49 61.29 -49.98 -32.07
CA SER A 49 62.59 -49.75 -32.74
C SER A 49 63.19 -48.38 -32.47
N HIS A 50 62.37 -47.39 -32.12
CA HIS A 50 62.80 -46.01 -31.82
C HIS A 50 62.22 -45.56 -30.49
N PRO A 51 62.62 -46.14 -29.36
CA PRO A 51 61.95 -45.90 -28.08
C PRO A 51 62.15 -44.46 -27.55
N VAL A 52 63.22 -43.78 -27.94
CA VAL A 52 63.60 -42.47 -27.37
C VAL A 52 62.56 -41.36 -27.62
N PRO A 53 62.06 -41.12 -28.85
CA PRO A 53 60.97 -40.17 -29.09
C PRO A 53 59.69 -40.46 -28.29
N PHE A 54 59.36 -41.73 -28.10
CA PHE A 54 58.11 -42.12 -27.44
C PHE A 54 58.22 -42.19 -25.91
N LEU A 55 59.40 -42.48 -25.37
CA LEU A 55 59.65 -42.50 -23.92
C LEU A 55 59.95 -41.12 -23.34
N PHE A 56 60.58 -40.23 -24.12
CA PHE A 56 61.04 -38.94 -23.58
C PHE A 56 60.39 -37.75 -24.30
N ILE A 57 60.41 -37.71 -25.62
CA ILE A 57 59.98 -36.50 -26.35
C ILE A 57 58.46 -36.32 -26.27
N ILE A 58 57.68 -37.38 -26.53
CA ILE A 58 56.22 -37.30 -26.48
C ILE A 58 55.69 -36.99 -25.07
N PRO A 59 56.16 -37.65 -24.00
CA PRO A 59 55.76 -37.29 -22.63
C PRO A 59 56.15 -35.85 -22.26
N ILE A 60 57.33 -35.37 -22.65
CA ILE A 60 57.74 -33.97 -22.40
C ILE A 60 56.81 -33.00 -23.14
N ILE A 61 56.47 -33.28 -24.41
CA ILE A 61 55.54 -32.46 -25.18
C ILE A 61 54.16 -32.46 -24.52
N LEU A 62 53.66 -33.62 -24.08
CA LEU A 62 52.37 -33.73 -23.38
C LEU A 62 52.37 -32.97 -22.04
N ILE A 63 53.45 -33.05 -21.25
CA ILE A 63 53.60 -32.29 -20.01
C ILE A 63 53.60 -30.79 -20.29
N VAL A 64 54.35 -30.33 -21.29
CA VAL A 64 54.39 -28.92 -21.67
C VAL A 64 53.03 -28.45 -22.18
N LEU A 65 52.33 -29.24 -23.00
CA LEU A 65 50.98 -28.90 -23.45
C LEU A 65 49.97 -28.87 -22.28
N THR A 66 50.09 -29.78 -21.32
CA THR A 66 49.23 -29.81 -20.11
C THR A 66 49.51 -28.60 -19.21
N ALA A 67 50.78 -28.28 -18.96
CA ALA A 67 51.20 -27.15 -18.14
C ALA A 67 50.86 -25.80 -18.78
N LEU A 68 50.99 -25.68 -20.10
CA LEU A 68 50.52 -24.50 -20.84
C LEU A 68 48.99 -24.42 -20.86
N GLY A 69 48.29 -25.56 -20.83
CA GLY A 69 46.84 -25.63 -20.67
C GLY A 69 46.35 -25.06 -19.33
N TRP A 70 47.00 -25.40 -18.22
CA TRP A 70 46.73 -24.79 -16.89
C TRP A 70 46.91 -23.28 -16.88
N SER A 71 47.88 -22.74 -17.63
CA SER A 71 48.20 -21.31 -17.55
C SER A 71 47.19 -20.34 -18.17
N ARG A 72 46.14 -20.82 -18.87
CA ARG A 72 45.26 -19.94 -19.67
C ARG A 72 43.89 -19.65 -19.07
N GLU A 73 43.31 -20.54 -18.25
CA GLU A 73 41.92 -20.38 -17.78
C GLU A 73 41.64 -20.96 -16.39
N ASP A 74 42.65 -21.14 -15.52
CA ASP A 74 42.41 -21.52 -14.12
C ASP A 74 41.71 -20.35 -13.39
N LYS A 75 40.39 -20.32 -13.48
CA LYS A 75 39.54 -19.45 -12.68
C LYS A 75 39.40 -20.10 -11.31
N ILE A 76 39.97 -19.46 -10.30
CA ILE A 76 39.63 -19.77 -8.92
C ILE A 76 38.23 -19.22 -8.73
N GLU A 77 37.27 -20.11 -8.53
CA GLU A 77 35.92 -19.72 -8.11
C GLU A 77 36.02 -19.14 -6.70
N ASP A 78 35.76 -17.84 -6.60
CA ASP A 78 35.81 -17.06 -5.36
C ASP A 78 34.41 -16.78 -4.82
N GLN A 79 33.35 -17.05 -5.60
CA GLN A 79 31.98 -16.89 -5.14
C GLN A 79 31.56 -18.09 -4.31
N VAL A 80 31.43 -17.87 -3.00
CA VAL A 80 30.90 -18.83 -2.03
C VAL A 80 29.61 -19.48 -2.54
N SER A 81 28.68 -18.72 -3.11
CA SER A 81 27.42 -19.27 -3.63
C SER A 81 27.64 -20.32 -4.74
N ASN A 82 28.60 -20.13 -5.65
CA ASN A 82 28.90 -21.11 -6.70
C ASN A 82 29.66 -22.33 -6.16
N ILE A 83 30.39 -22.17 -5.04
CA ILE A 83 31.08 -23.29 -4.37
C ILE A 83 30.09 -24.18 -3.61
N TRP A 84 29.11 -23.58 -2.92
CA TRP A 84 28.24 -24.30 -1.97
C TRP A 84 26.89 -24.73 -2.54
N ILE A 85 26.40 -24.10 -3.60
CA ILE A 85 25.13 -24.46 -4.24
C ILE A 85 25.38 -25.49 -5.34
N PRO A 86 24.80 -26.69 -5.27
CA PRO A 86 24.91 -27.66 -6.35
C PRO A 86 24.27 -27.11 -7.64
N GLU A 87 24.99 -27.15 -8.77
CA GLU A 87 24.56 -26.62 -10.08
C GLU A 87 23.18 -27.09 -10.55
N ARG A 88 22.74 -28.27 -10.09
CA ARG A 88 21.44 -28.89 -10.47
C ARG A 88 20.42 -28.93 -9.34
N SER A 89 20.63 -28.17 -8.28
CA SER A 89 19.63 -28.03 -7.22
C SER A 89 18.44 -27.20 -7.69
N ALA A 90 17.26 -27.40 -7.08
CA ALA A 90 16.10 -26.53 -7.33
C ALA A 90 16.46 -25.05 -7.12
N PHE A 91 17.22 -24.75 -6.07
CA PHE A 91 17.72 -23.40 -5.80
C PHE A 91 18.63 -22.84 -6.91
N SER A 92 19.49 -23.66 -7.52
CA SER A 92 20.30 -23.25 -8.67
C SER A 92 19.45 -22.93 -9.90
N MET A 93 18.40 -23.72 -10.15
CA MET A 93 17.44 -23.46 -11.24
C MET A 93 16.62 -22.19 -10.98
N ASP A 94 16.20 -21.95 -9.74
CA ASP A 94 15.52 -20.70 -9.37
C ASP A 94 16.44 -19.50 -9.54
N LYS A 95 17.71 -19.61 -9.14
CA LYS A 95 18.74 -18.57 -9.35
C LYS A 95 18.99 -18.32 -10.85
N GLU A 96 19.07 -19.36 -11.68
CA GLU A 96 19.17 -19.23 -13.13
C GLU A 96 17.93 -18.58 -13.74
N TYR A 97 16.73 -18.93 -13.25
CA TYR A 97 15.49 -18.30 -13.67
C TYR A 97 15.47 -16.80 -13.34
N ILE A 98 15.79 -16.43 -12.10
CA ILE A 98 15.88 -15.02 -11.69
C ILE A 98 16.91 -14.30 -12.56
N ARG A 99 18.09 -14.90 -12.80
CA ARG A 99 19.09 -14.33 -13.72
C ARG A 99 18.56 -14.14 -15.14
N SER A 100 17.73 -15.06 -15.63
CA SER A 100 17.14 -14.96 -16.98
C SER A 100 16.09 -13.86 -17.10
N VAL A 101 15.42 -13.50 -16.00
CA VAL A 101 14.37 -12.47 -15.96
C VAL A 101 14.95 -11.09 -15.62
N GLU A 102 15.86 -11.03 -14.64
CA GLU A 102 16.36 -9.78 -14.05
C GLU A 102 17.80 -9.42 -14.46
N GLY A 103 18.55 -10.36 -15.06
CA GLY A 103 19.96 -10.19 -15.43
C GLY A 103 20.94 -10.86 -14.45
N ASP A 104 22.24 -10.82 -14.75
CA ASP A 104 23.27 -11.60 -14.03
C ASP A 104 23.50 -11.16 -12.55
N GLU A 105 23.02 -9.98 -12.14
CA GLU A 105 23.18 -9.42 -10.79
C GLU A 105 21.84 -9.39 -10.03
N THR A 106 21.46 -10.51 -9.40
CA THR A 106 20.08 -10.73 -8.92
C THR A 106 19.80 -10.28 -7.48
N GLY A 107 20.32 -9.14 -7.04
CA GLY A 107 19.83 -8.53 -5.80
C GLY A 107 20.79 -7.56 -5.13
N PRO A 108 20.26 -6.70 -4.24
CA PRO A 108 21.07 -5.78 -3.47
C PRO A 108 22.13 -6.53 -2.65
N SER A 109 23.29 -5.92 -2.49
CA SER A 109 24.29 -6.37 -1.54
C SER A 109 23.84 -5.99 -0.13
N THR A 110 23.75 -6.93 0.80
CA THR A 110 23.37 -6.63 2.18
C THR A 110 24.62 -6.49 3.06
N ILE A 111 24.60 -5.56 4.02
CA ILE A 111 25.50 -5.55 5.17
C ILE A 111 24.67 -5.88 6.41
N VAL A 112 25.16 -6.82 7.21
CA VAL A 112 24.56 -7.17 8.49
C VAL A 112 25.39 -6.52 9.60
N ALA A 113 24.80 -5.57 10.31
CA ALA A 113 25.45 -4.83 11.39
C ALA A 113 24.76 -5.18 12.71
N MET A 114 25.44 -5.97 13.53
CA MET A 114 24.92 -6.48 14.79
C MET A 114 25.43 -5.69 15.98
N ALA A 115 24.58 -5.57 17.00
CA ALA A 115 24.88 -5.10 18.33
C ALA A 115 24.52 -6.23 19.31
N VAL A 116 25.43 -6.59 20.21
CA VAL A 116 25.27 -7.66 21.20
C VAL A 116 25.59 -7.10 22.58
N SER A 117 24.86 -7.51 23.61
CA SER A 117 25.17 -7.11 24.98
C SER A 117 26.53 -7.65 25.43
N ARG A 118 27.36 -6.82 26.07
CA ARG A 118 28.65 -7.25 26.65
C ARG A 118 28.50 -7.96 28.00
N GLU A 119 27.35 -7.87 28.65
CA GLU A 119 27.18 -8.49 29.97
C GLU A 119 27.21 -10.03 29.86
N GLU A 120 28.09 -10.68 30.63
CA GLU A 120 28.35 -12.14 30.58
C GLU A 120 27.10 -13.01 30.78
N GLU A 121 26.05 -12.49 31.43
CA GLU A 121 24.78 -13.21 31.67
C GLU A 121 23.70 -12.90 30.60
N GLY A 122 24.09 -12.35 29.45
CA GLY A 122 23.17 -11.99 28.37
C GLY A 122 22.37 -10.74 28.71
N GLY A 123 23.04 -9.62 28.97
CA GLY A 123 22.40 -8.37 29.37
C GLY A 123 21.36 -7.85 28.39
N ASN A 124 20.62 -6.81 28.77
CA ASN A 124 19.55 -6.27 27.96
C ASN A 124 20.01 -5.06 27.12
N LEU A 125 19.93 -5.16 25.81
CA LEU A 125 20.20 -4.06 24.87
C LEU A 125 19.06 -3.04 24.79
N PHE A 126 17.84 -3.39 25.18
CA PHE A 126 16.71 -2.46 25.20
C PHE A 126 16.69 -1.63 26.49
N THR A 127 17.81 -0.98 26.76
CA THR A 127 17.97 0.06 27.77
C THR A 127 18.25 1.38 27.07
N ALA A 128 17.87 2.52 27.66
CA ALA A 128 18.10 3.82 27.03
C ALA A 128 19.58 4.06 26.68
N GLU A 129 20.51 3.68 27.57
CA GLU A 129 21.95 3.83 27.35
C GLU A 129 22.48 2.96 26.19
N SER A 130 22.09 1.70 26.12
CA SER A 130 22.49 0.82 25.01
C SER A 130 21.86 1.25 23.68
N LEU A 131 20.60 1.70 23.70
CA LEU A 131 19.91 2.19 22.51
C LEU A 131 20.52 3.51 22.00
N ASP A 132 20.93 4.42 22.88
CA ASP A 132 21.69 5.62 22.54
C ASP A 132 23.02 5.25 21.87
N GLU A 133 23.77 4.31 22.46
CA GLU A 133 25.06 3.85 21.91
C GLU A 133 24.91 3.26 20.50
N ILE A 134 23.83 2.49 20.28
CA ILE A 134 23.50 1.91 18.97
C ILE A 134 23.07 2.99 17.98
N ALA A 135 22.21 3.93 18.41
CA ALA A 135 21.74 5.03 17.58
C ALA A 135 22.91 5.91 17.11
N ASP A 136 23.83 6.27 18.00
CA ASP A 136 25.04 7.02 17.67
C ASP A 136 25.91 6.27 16.64
N ARG A 137 26.07 4.96 16.82
CA ARG A 137 26.85 4.13 15.88
C ARG A 137 26.19 4.05 14.51
N MET A 138 24.86 3.94 14.47
CA MET A 138 24.09 3.98 13.22
C MET A 138 24.19 5.35 12.52
N MET A 139 24.17 6.45 13.27
CA MET A 139 24.39 7.79 12.73
C MET A 139 25.78 7.95 12.11
N GLU A 140 26.81 7.39 12.74
CA GLU A 140 28.18 7.43 12.23
C GLU A 140 28.31 6.68 10.89
N VAL A 141 27.74 5.47 10.79
CA VAL A 141 27.80 4.69 9.55
C VAL A 141 26.97 5.29 8.41
N ASP A 142 25.84 5.94 8.71
CA ASP A 142 25.05 6.68 7.72
C ASP A 142 25.82 7.88 7.12
N GLN A 143 26.79 8.43 7.87
CA GLN A 143 27.64 9.54 7.46
C GLN A 143 28.91 9.11 6.70
N ILE A 144 29.06 7.80 6.42
CA ILE A 144 30.22 7.29 5.68
C ILE A 144 30.29 7.96 4.30
N ALA A 145 31.48 8.53 4.05
CA ALA A 145 31.86 9.10 2.78
C ALA A 145 33.16 8.46 2.28
N VAL A 146 33.13 8.05 1.01
CA VAL A 146 34.25 7.45 0.26
C VAL A 146 34.65 8.41 -0.85
N THR A 147 35.92 8.81 -0.93
CA THR A 147 36.41 9.67 -2.02
C THR A 147 37.13 8.83 -3.07
N TYR A 148 36.60 8.79 -4.28
CA TYR A 148 37.15 8.02 -5.40
C TYR A 148 37.19 8.87 -6.68
N LYS A 149 38.33 8.90 -7.36
CA LYS A 149 38.60 9.75 -8.55
C LYS A 149 38.22 11.24 -8.36
N GLY A 150 38.39 11.77 -7.15
CA GLY A 150 38.09 13.17 -6.83
C GLY A 150 36.61 13.48 -6.58
N ASN A 151 35.74 12.49 -6.65
CA ASN A 151 34.33 12.60 -6.28
C ASN A 151 34.11 11.93 -4.92
N THR A 152 33.18 12.48 -4.13
CA THR A 152 32.78 11.91 -2.84
C THR A 152 31.46 11.15 -3.03
N PHE A 153 31.45 9.89 -2.63
CA PHE A 153 30.31 8.98 -2.62
C PHE A 153 29.86 8.77 -1.18
N THR A 154 28.56 8.86 -0.94
CA THR A 154 27.91 8.74 0.38
C THR A 154 26.97 7.54 0.40
N MET A 155 26.38 7.23 1.56
CA MET A 155 25.36 6.18 1.68
C MET A 155 24.23 6.34 0.63
N LYS A 156 23.79 7.57 0.34
CA LYS A 156 22.75 7.86 -0.68
C LYS A 156 23.13 7.40 -2.09
N ASP A 157 24.43 7.41 -2.42
CA ASP A 157 24.92 6.97 -3.73
C ASP A 157 24.95 5.44 -3.86
N VAL A 158 25.19 4.72 -2.76
CA VAL A 158 25.46 3.28 -2.77
C VAL A 158 24.33 2.42 -2.23
N CYS A 159 23.39 2.95 -1.46
CA CYS A 159 22.32 2.17 -0.84
C CYS A 159 21.26 1.69 -1.84
N ALA A 160 20.64 0.54 -1.61
CA ALA A 160 19.49 0.10 -2.38
C ALA A 160 18.25 0.95 -2.05
N ARG A 161 17.36 1.07 -3.04
CA ARG A 161 16.03 1.64 -2.93
C ARG A 161 15.07 0.78 -3.75
N SER A 162 13.81 0.71 -3.40
CA SER A 162 12.84 -0.10 -4.16
C SER A 162 12.57 0.38 -5.59
N ASP A 163 13.14 1.51 -6.04
CA ASP A 163 12.89 2.14 -7.35
C ASP A 163 11.37 2.22 -7.67
N ALA A 164 10.51 2.34 -6.64
CA ALA A 164 9.07 2.04 -6.69
C ALA A 164 8.21 3.05 -7.47
N GLY A 165 8.80 3.83 -8.39
CA GLY A 165 8.06 4.24 -9.59
C GLY A 165 8.17 5.67 -10.05
N GLN A 166 9.08 6.51 -9.54
CA GLN A 166 9.27 7.85 -10.10
C GLN A 166 10.72 8.15 -10.50
N SER A 167 10.93 8.29 -11.81
CA SER A 167 12.17 8.82 -12.38
C SER A 167 12.33 10.28 -11.97
N GLY A 168 13.12 10.55 -10.93
CA GLY A 168 13.38 11.91 -10.44
C GLY A 168 13.68 12.01 -8.96
N THR A 169 13.15 11.10 -8.15
CA THR A 169 13.21 11.15 -6.67
C THR A 169 14.44 10.44 -6.10
N THR A 170 15.42 10.09 -6.94
CA THR A 170 16.51 9.15 -6.62
C THR A 170 17.31 9.53 -5.35
N TYR A 171 17.41 10.82 -5.01
CA TYR A 171 18.16 11.31 -3.83
C TYR A 171 17.28 11.95 -2.73
N GLU A 172 15.95 11.94 -2.90
CA GLU A 172 15.02 12.62 -2.01
C GLU A 172 14.73 11.79 -0.75
N TYR A 173 14.57 10.48 -0.86
CA TYR A 173 14.14 9.64 0.27
C TYR A 173 15.32 8.91 0.98
N PRO A 174 15.15 8.33 2.19
CA PRO A 174 16.23 7.67 2.92
C PRO A 174 16.58 6.30 2.33
N CYS A 175 17.73 5.76 2.71
CA CYS A 175 18.18 4.45 2.27
C CYS A 175 17.40 3.32 2.92
N VAL A 176 17.24 2.21 2.20
CA VAL A 176 16.59 1.01 2.73
C VAL A 176 17.46 0.38 3.80
N ARG A 177 16.93 0.34 5.02
CA ARG A 177 17.51 -0.39 6.14
C ARG A 177 16.42 -1.07 6.96
N LEU A 178 16.66 -2.28 7.43
CA LEU A 178 15.77 -2.95 8.37
C LEU A 178 16.46 -2.95 9.72
N THR A 179 15.84 -2.32 10.70
CA THR A 179 16.40 -2.16 12.04
C THR A 179 15.28 -2.10 13.07
N PRO A 180 15.39 -2.80 14.21
CA PRO A 180 14.42 -2.65 15.29
C PRO A 180 14.52 -1.27 15.95
N MET A 181 15.60 -0.52 15.69
CA MET A 181 15.78 0.84 16.17
C MET A 181 14.72 1.77 15.59
N ASP A 182 14.13 1.46 14.43
CA ASP A 182 13.05 2.24 13.84
C ASP A 182 11.72 2.15 14.64
N LEU A 183 11.65 1.39 15.72
CA LEU A 183 10.55 1.47 16.70
C LEU A 183 10.55 2.78 17.48
N PHE A 184 11.71 3.44 17.55
CA PHE A 184 11.97 4.54 18.47
C PHE A 184 12.08 5.90 17.76
N GLU A 185 11.74 6.97 18.48
CA GLU A 185 11.72 8.34 17.94
C GLU A 185 13.13 8.85 17.64
N GLU A 186 14.08 8.54 18.51
CA GLU A 186 15.47 8.99 18.47
C GLU A 186 16.18 8.56 17.18
N THR A 187 15.67 7.53 16.49
CA THR A 187 16.30 6.97 15.29
C THR A 187 15.82 7.57 13.98
N ARG A 188 14.96 8.58 14.06
CA ARG A 188 14.38 9.29 12.91
C ARG A 188 15.31 10.31 12.25
N TRP A 189 16.61 10.37 12.59
CA TRP A 189 17.54 11.38 12.05
C TRP A 189 17.70 11.37 10.53
N SER A 190 17.45 10.23 9.87
CA SER A 190 17.65 10.07 8.43
C SER A 190 16.45 10.54 7.59
N PHE A 191 15.34 10.93 8.23
CA PHE A 191 14.10 11.28 7.54
C PHE A 191 13.38 12.41 8.26
N ASP A 192 13.65 13.65 7.83
CA ASP A 192 13.02 14.81 8.44
C ASP A 192 11.53 14.91 8.10
N GLU A 193 10.81 15.75 8.85
CA GLU A 193 9.37 15.95 8.67
C GLU A 193 9.01 16.42 7.26
N SER A 194 9.85 17.25 6.64
CA SER A 194 9.57 17.78 5.30
C SER A 194 9.71 16.71 4.22
N ASP A 195 10.78 15.92 4.27
CA ASP A 195 11.01 14.77 3.39
C ASP A 195 9.88 13.74 3.54
N ARG A 196 9.39 13.56 4.78
CA ARG A 196 8.27 12.66 5.09
C ARG A 196 6.95 13.12 4.50
N LEU A 197 6.62 14.40 4.64
CA LEU A 197 5.39 14.96 4.08
C LEU A 197 5.44 14.94 2.55
N THR A 198 6.58 15.28 1.94
CA THR A 198 6.77 15.18 0.49
C THR A 198 6.63 13.74 0.04
N TRP A 199 7.31 12.79 0.69
CA TRP A 199 7.23 11.38 0.36
C TRP A 199 5.81 10.82 0.49
N TYR A 200 5.10 11.18 1.56
CA TYR A 200 3.72 10.74 1.70
C TYR A 200 2.85 11.28 0.57
N ASN A 201 2.89 12.59 0.32
CA ASN A 201 2.00 13.22 -0.65
C ASN A 201 2.34 12.85 -2.09
N ASP A 202 3.63 12.72 -2.41
CA ASP A 202 4.09 12.52 -3.79
C ASP A 202 4.21 11.02 -4.15
N LEU A 203 4.30 10.14 -3.15
CA LEU A 203 4.54 8.71 -3.34
C LEU A 203 3.51 7.83 -2.63
N ILE A 204 3.43 7.85 -1.30
CA ILE A 204 2.56 6.94 -0.53
C ILE A 204 1.10 7.11 -0.91
N HIS A 205 0.61 8.35 -0.86
CA HIS A 205 -0.78 8.66 -1.11
C HIS A 205 -1.23 8.28 -2.53
N PRO A 206 -0.53 8.72 -3.60
CA PRO A 206 -0.94 8.40 -4.97
C PRO A 206 -0.66 6.96 -5.39
N ILE A 207 0.40 6.31 -4.89
CA ILE A 207 0.83 4.97 -5.35
C ILE A 207 0.24 3.86 -4.48
N LEU A 208 0.14 4.06 -3.17
CA LEU A 208 -0.39 3.06 -2.24
C LEU A 208 -1.80 3.34 -1.79
N ALA A 209 -2.00 4.43 -1.04
CA ALA A 209 -3.22 4.61 -0.26
C ALA A 209 -4.42 4.66 -1.22
N ARG A 210 -4.30 5.48 -2.27
CA ARG A 210 -5.37 5.71 -3.22
C ARG A 210 -5.74 4.46 -4.04
N PRO A 211 -4.81 3.71 -4.68
CA PRO A 211 -5.18 2.48 -5.40
C PRO A 211 -5.69 1.38 -4.47
N ARG A 212 -5.16 1.28 -3.25
CA ARG A 212 -5.56 0.26 -2.27
C ARG A 212 -6.98 0.46 -1.76
N ILE A 213 -7.43 1.70 -1.55
CA ILE A 213 -8.83 1.97 -1.18
C ILE A 213 -9.78 1.41 -2.23
N ALA A 214 -9.50 1.65 -3.51
CA ALA A 214 -10.30 1.19 -4.63
C ALA A 214 -10.38 -0.36 -4.67
N ARG A 215 -9.25 -1.04 -4.41
CA ARG A 215 -9.12 -2.49 -4.33
C ARG A 215 -9.75 -3.10 -3.08
N PHE A 216 -9.74 -2.39 -1.95
CA PHE A 216 -10.48 -2.80 -0.75
C PHE A 216 -11.97 -2.95 -1.03
N GLY A 217 -12.54 -2.02 -1.80
CA GLY A 217 -13.91 -2.11 -2.27
C GLY A 217 -14.18 -3.37 -3.10
N ILE A 218 -13.19 -3.83 -3.89
CA ILE A 218 -13.28 -5.11 -4.61
C ILE A 218 -13.25 -6.29 -3.65
N LEU A 219 -12.26 -6.30 -2.76
CA LEU A 219 -12.05 -7.36 -1.77
C LEU A 219 -13.33 -7.59 -0.97
N LYS A 220 -13.89 -6.52 -0.41
CA LYS A 220 -15.09 -6.56 0.42
C LYS A 220 -16.32 -7.02 -0.37
N ASN A 221 -16.56 -6.49 -1.56
CA ASN A 221 -17.81 -6.71 -2.27
C ASN A 221 -17.85 -7.99 -3.12
N PHE A 222 -16.68 -8.48 -3.56
CA PHE A 222 -16.59 -9.55 -4.56
C PHE A 222 -15.76 -10.75 -4.10
N CYS A 223 -14.67 -10.55 -3.35
CA CYS A 223 -13.75 -11.64 -3.01
C CYS A 223 -14.08 -12.36 -1.69
N THR A 224 -15.01 -11.83 -0.90
CA THR A 224 -15.48 -12.44 0.35
C THR A 224 -16.79 -13.20 0.13
N SER A 225 -17.06 -14.27 0.89
CA SER A 225 -18.29 -15.05 0.76
C SER A 225 -19.54 -14.26 1.15
N GLY A 226 -19.38 -13.29 2.06
CA GLY A 226 -20.41 -12.35 2.49
C GLY A 226 -20.58 -11.11 1.60
N GLY A 227 -19.73 -10.94 0.59
CA GLY A 227 -19.78 -9.81 -0.33
C GLY A 227 -21.10 -9.77 -1.09
N ALA A 228 -21.70 -8.57 -1.22
CA ALA A 228 -22.99 -8.38 -1.87
C ALA A 228 -23.03 -8.93 -3.31
N ASN A 229 -21.87 -8.99 -3.98
CA ASN A 229 -21.72 -9.41 -5.36
C ASN A 229 -20.87 -10.69 -5.52
N ALA A 230 -20.64 -11.44 -4.43
CA ALA A 230 -19.78 -12.63 -4.46
C ALA A 230 -20.28 -13.75 -5.40
N ASN A 231 -21.59 -13.75 -5.72
CA ASN A 231 -22.19 -14.70 -6.67
C ASN A 231 -22.11 -14.25 -8.14
N ASP A 232 -21.80 -12.99 -8.38
CA ASP A 232 -21.74 -12.41 -9.72
C ASP A 232 -20.36 -12.57 -10.38
N LEU A 233 -19.38 -13.13 -9.66
CA LEU A 233 -18.04 -13.41 -10.17
C LEU A 233 -18.09 -14.16 -11.51
N PRO A 234 -17.21 -13.83 -12.48
CA PRO A 234 -16.98 -14.65 -13.67
C PRO A 234 -16.74 -16.12 -13.28
N ASP A 235 -17.18 -17.08 -14.09
CA ASP A 235 -17.06 -18.51 -13.74
C ASP A 235 -15.63 -18.93 -13.41
N ILE A 236 -14.63 -18.34 -14.07
CA ILE A 236 -13.20 -18.56 -13.81
C ILE A 236 -12.73 -18.03 -12.44
N LEU A 237 -13.46 -17.09 -11.84
CA LEU A 237 -13.13 -16.49 -10.55
C LEU A 237 -14.02 -16.99 -9.40
N LYS A 238 -15.09 -17.74 -9.68
CA LYS A 238 -15.97 -18.30 -8.63
C LYS A 238 -15.23 -19.24 -7.68
N SER A 239 -14.15 -19.89 -8.13
CA SER A 239 -13.29 -20.72 -7.28
C SER A 239 -12.55 -19.91 -6.21
N PHE A 240 -12.43 -18.60 -6.37
CA PHE A 240 -11.81 -17.69 -5.40
C PHE A 240 -12.82 -17.04 -4.45
N LYS A 241 -14.11 -17.39 -4.52
CA LYS A 241 -15.11 -16.88 -3.58
C LYS A 241 -14.74 -17.28 -2.14
N GLY A 242 -14.61 -16.29 -1.26
CA GLY A 242 -14.23 -16.51 0.14
C GLY A 242 -12.73 -16.71 0.36
N SER A 243 -11.91 -16.52 -0.69
CA SER A 243 -10.44 -16.59 -0.57
C SER A 243 -9.87 -15.58 0.41
N CYS A 244 -10.54 -14.44 0.60
CA CYS A 244 -10.14 -13.39 1.54
C CYS A 244 -10.97 -13.40 2.84
N ASP A 245 -11.84 -14.40 3.07
CA ASP A 245 -12.73 -14.42 4.24
C ASP A 245 -11.98 -14.53 5.54
N HIS A 246 -10.96 -15.39 5.57
CA HIS A 246 -10.21 -15.63 6.80
C HIS A 246 -9.60 -14.33 7.32
N ASP A 247 -8.85 -13.63 6.47
CA ASP A 247 -8.16 -12.42 6.89
C ASP A 247 -9.12 -11.26 7.17
N LEU A 248 -10.18 -11.10 6.36
CA LEU A 248 -11.21 -10.10 6.64
C LEU A 248 -11.93 -10.36 7.97
N LEU A 249 -12.28 -11.61 8.27
CA LEU A 249 -12.96 -11.97 9.51
C LEU A 249 -12.05 -11.82 10.73
N LEU A 250 -10.74 -12.07 10.60
CA LEU A 250 -9.79 -11.78 11.68
C LEU A 250 -9.82 -10.32 12.11
N ARG A 251 -10.01 -9.37 11.17
CA ARG A 251 -10.05 -7.94 11.48
C ARG A 251 -11.44 -7.38 11.79
N THR A 252 -12.50 -8.04 11.35
CA THR A 252 -13.88 -7.52 11.51
C THR A 252 -14.68 -8.22 12.61
N ASN A 253 -14.19 -9.34 13.14
CA ASN A 253 -14.93 -10.14 14.11
C ASN A 253 -14.03 -10.61 15.26
N GLY A 254 -14.12 -9.93 16.41
CA GLY A 254 -13.33 -10.24 17.60
C GLY A 254 -13.50 -11.67 18.12
N THR A 255 -14.70 -12.26 17.97
CA THR A 255 -14.92 -13.67 18.32
C THR A 255 -14.15 -14.60 17.40
N TYR A 256 -14.18 -14.32 16.08
CA TYR A 256 -13.45 -15.10 15.10
C TYR A 256 -11.93 -14.96 15.27
N ALA A 257 -11.44 -13.76 15.60
CA ALA A 257 -10.04 -13.51 15.95
C ALA A 257 -9.59 -14.39 17.13
N LEU A 258 -10.36 -14.38 18.23
CA LEU A 258 -10.13 -15.22 19.41
C LEU A 258 -10.11 -16.72 19.08
N GLU A 259 -11.08 -17.18 18.28
CA GLU A 259 -11.16 -18.58 17.83
C GLU A 259 -9.95 -19.01 16.97
N ASN A 260 -9.28 -18.05 16.32
CA ASN A 260 -8.09 -18.27 15.50
C ASN A 260 -6.79 -17.85 16.19
N GLY A 261 -6.80 -17.73 17.53
CA GLY A 261 -5.58 -17.50 18.33
C GLY A 261 -5.05 -16.06 18.30
N LYS A 262 -5.86 -15.10 17.85
CA LYS A 262 -5.57 -13.66 17.94
C LYS A 262 -6.36 -13.03 19.09
N PRO A 263 -5.84 -12.01 19.78
CA PRO A 263 -6.60 -11.33 20.83
C PRO A 263 -7.82 -10.58 20.23
N ALA A 264 -8.82 -10.27 21.05
CA ALA A 264 -10.09 -9.72 20.54
C ALA A 264 -9.95 -8.31 19.93
N ASP A 265 -8.99 -7.54 20.43
CA ASP A 265 -8.58 -6.21 19.95
C ASP A 265 -7.84 -6.26 18.61
N TYR A 266 -7.29 -7.43 18.21
CA TYR A 266 -6.77 -7.65 16.86
C TYR A 266 -7.85 -7.42 15.79
N ALA A 267 -9.13 -7.65 16.15
CA ALA A 267 -10.27 -7.37 15.29
C ALA A 267 -10.60 -5.87 15.25
N ASN A 268 -9.68 -5.12 14.68
CA ASN A 268 -9.83 -3.71 14.40
C ASN A 268 -10.07 -3.49 12.89
N PRO A 269 -11.26 -3.03 12.48
CA PRO A 269 -11.56 -2.72 11.08
C PRO A 269 -10.66 -1.63 10.48
N THR A 270 -10.08 -0.72 11.26
CA THR A 270 -9.18 0.31 10.72
C THR A 270 -7.84 -0.28 10.27
N SER A 271 -7.37 -1.33 10.96
CA SER A 271 -6.17 -2.11 10.57
C SER A 271 -6.36 -2.92 9.26
N LEU A 272 -7.56 -2.97 8.69
CA LEU A 272 -7.71 -3.55 7.36
C LEU A 272 -6.98 -2.74 6.29
N LEU A 273 -6.85 -1.43 6.46
CA LEU A 273 -6.18 -0.58 5.48
C LEU A 273 -4.67 -0.88 5.41
N SER A 274 -4.03 -1.14 6.55
CA SER A 274 -2.64 -1.59 6.61
C SER A 274 -2.46 -2.99 6.01
N ASP A 275 -3.41 -3.89 6.27
CA ASP A 275 -3.37 -5.28 5.82
C ASP A 275 -3.67 -5.48 4.33
N ILE A 276 -4.24 -4.48 3.63
CA ILE A 276 -4.50 -4.60 2.18
C ILE A 276 -3.22 -4.98 1.43
N GLY A 277 -2.07 -4.46 1.83
CA GLY A 277 -0.79 -4.84 1.22
C GLY A 277 -0.51 -6.33 1.34
N ASP A 278 -0.79 -6.91 2.50
CA ASP A 278 -0.62 -8.35 2.74
C ASP A 278 -1.64 -9.15 1.93
N PHE A 279 -2.88 -8.69 1.79
CA PHE A 279 -3.90 -9.36 0.97
C PHE A 279 -3.59 -9.29 -0.53
N GLU A 280 -3.03 -8.17 -0.99
CA GLU A 280 -2.52 -7.97 -2.35
C GLU A 280 -1.26 -8.81 -2.63
N ASN A 281 -0.60 -9.33 -1.59
CA ASN A 281 0.57 -10.20 -1.73
C ASN A 281 0.25 -11.67 -1.42
N ASN A 282 -0.88 -11.95 -0.78
CA ASN A 282 -1.28 -13.30 -0.41
C ASN A 282 -2.09 -13.98 -1.52
N TYR A 283 -1.57 -15.10 -2.02
CA TYR A 283 -2.30 -15.98 -2.93
C TYR A 283 -3.24 -16.88 -2.12
N PRO A 284 -4.56 -16.92 -2.41
CA PRO A 284 -5.19 -16.54 -3.67
C PRO A 284 -5.92 -15.19 -3.69
N CYS A 285 -5.93 -14.44 -2.59
CA CYS A 285 -6.67 -13.18 -2.47
C CYS A 285 -6.21 -12.15 -3.51
N LYS A 286 -4.89 -12.00 -3.72
CA LYS A 286 -4.29 -11.18 -4.78
C LYS A 286 -4.92 -11.40 -6.16
N ILE A 287 -5.01 -12.67 -6.60
CA ILE A 287 -5.56 -13.02 -7.92
C ILE A 287 -7.00 -12.56 -8.03
N CYS A 288 -7.79 -12.72 -6.97
CA CYS A 288 -9.17 -12.24 -6.97
C CYS A 288 -9.22 -10.72 -7.12
N VAL A 289 -8.49 -10.00 -6.26
CA VAL A 289 -8.50 -8.54 -6.22
C VAL A 289 -8.04 -7.92 -7.53
N ASP A 290 -6.87 -8.32 -8.05
CA ASP A 290 -6.28 -7.73 -9.26
C ASP A 290 -7.16 -7.97 -10.49
N ASN A 291 -7.56 -9.23 -10.74
CA ASN A 291 -8.38 -9.55 -11.92
C ASN A 291 -9.78 -8.95 -11.84
N MET A 292 -10.36 -8.88 -10.65
CA MET A 292 -11.67 -8.25 -10.47
C MET A 292 -11.59 -6.74 -10.61
N TYR A 293 -10.53 -6.11 -10.09
CA TYR A 293 -10.32 -4.67 -10.21
C TYR A 293 -10.21 -4.27 -11.68
N ASP A 294 -9.26 -4.84 -12.42
CA ASP A 294 -9.04 -4.52 -13.83
C ASP A 294 -10.29 -4.81 -14.68
N GLY A 295 -10.90 -5.98 -14.45
CA GLY A 295 -12.13 -6.38 -15.12
C GLY A 295 -13.31 -5.45 -14.83
N LEU A 296 -13.44 -4.97 -13.60
CA LEU A 296 -14.49 -4.03 -13.19
C LEU A 296 -14.25 -2.65 -13.80
N MET A 297 -13.04 -2.11 -13.69
CA MET A 297 -12.69 -0.78 -14.20
C MET A 297 -12.86 -0.70 -15.72
N ALA A 298 -12.44 -1.74 -16.46
CA ALA A 298 -12.67 -1.83 -17.90
C ALA A 298 -14.17 -1.87 -18.26
N LYS A 299 -14.98 -2.66 -17.52
CA LYS A 299 -16.44 -2.74 -17.73
C LYS A 299 -17.14 -1.43 -17.41
N MET A 300 -16.84 -0.82 -16.27
CA MET A 300 -17.38 0.48 -15.86
C MET A 300 -17.02 1.57 -16.88
N THR A 301 -15.78 1.59 -17.37
CA THR A 301 -15.34 2.52 -18.40
C THR A 301 -16.15 2.34 -19.68
N LYS A 302 -16.27 1.11 -20.17
CA LYS A 302 -17.07 0.83 -21.37
C LYS A 302 -18.55 1.19 -21.19
N GLY A 303 -19.13 0.89 -20.03
CA GLY A 303 -20.51 1.23 -19.69
C GLY A 303 -20.74 2.74 -19.66
N THR A 304 -19.82 3.48 -19.05
CA THR A 304 -19.86 4.95 -18.95
C THR A 304 -19.72 5.60 -20.32
N VAL A 305 -18.79 5.12 -21.15
CA VAL A 305 -18.65 5.58 -22.55
C VAL A 305 -19.97 5.39 -23.31
N GLY A 306 -20.58 4.20 -23.22
CA GLY A 306 -21.86 3.92 -23.88
C GLY A 306 -23.00 4.80 -23.36
N MET A 307 -23.07 5.04 -22.05
CA MET A 307 -24.06 5.92 -21.42
C MET A 307 -23.96 7.35 -21.96
N PHE A 308 -22.76 7.95 -21.95
CA PHE A 308 -22.55 9.30 -22.44
C PHE A 308 -22.77 9.42 -23.96
N GLN A 309 -22.43 8.38 -24.74
CA GLN A 309 -22.73 8.34 -26.18
C GLN A 309 -24.24 8.36 -26.46
N LEU A 310 -25.01 7.55 -25.73
CA LEU A 310 -26.46 7.54 -25.85
C LEU A 310 -27.06 8.88 -25.43
N LEU A 311 -26.57 9.47 -24.34
CA LEU A 311 -26.99 10.79 -23.88
C LEU A 311 -26.74 11.88 -24.91
N MET A 312 -25.53 11.94 -25.48
CA MET A 312 -25.21 12.89 -26.56
C MET A 312 -26.09 12.69 -27.79
N PHE A 313 -26.45 11.45 -28.11
CA PHE A 313 -27.35 11.15 -29.23
C PHE A 313 -28.76 11.69 -28.99
N GLU A 314 -29.35 11.42 -27.83
CA GLU A 314 -30.70 11.91 -27.49
C GLU A 314 -30.73 13.43 -27.32
N LEU A 315 -29.72 14.03 -26.68
CA LEU A 315 -29.60 15.49 -26.58
C LEU A 315 -29.46 16.14 -27.95
N ASN A 316 -28.66 15.58 -28.87
CA ASN A 316 -28.58 16.08 -30.24
C ASN A 316 -29.92 16.01 -30.96
N LYS A 317 -30.66 14.91 -30.79
CA LYS A 317 -31.98 14.73 -31.41
C LYS A 317 -32.97 15.78 -30.92
N ILE A 318 -33.01 16.07 -29.61
CA ILE A 318 -33.85 17.11 -29.01
C ILE A 318 -33.39 18.51 -29.46
N ALA A 319 -32.08 18.78 -29.41
CA ALA A 319 -31.49 20.06 -29.81
C ALA A 319 -31.65 20.38 -31.30
N SER A 320 -31.88 19.35 -32.14
CA SER A 320 -32.10 19.49 -33.59
C SER A 320 -33.57 19.61 -33.98
N ASP A 321 -34.50 19.41 -33.05
CA ASP A 321 -35.94 19.53 -33.28
C ASP A 321 -36.46 20.85 -32.66
N PRO A 322 -36.62 21.91 -33.47
CA PRO A 322 -37.09 23.21 -32.97
C PRO A 322 -38.57 23.19 -32.52
N ALA A 323 -39.29 22.09 -32.74
CA ALA A 323 -40.64 21.90 -32.20
C ALA A 323 -40.64 21.22 -30.82
N HIS A 324 -39.49 20.72 -30.35
CA HIS A 324 -39.39 20.07 -29.05
C HIS A 324 -39.38 21.11 -27.92
N ALA A 325 -40.17 20.88 -26.87
CA ALA A 325 -40.33 21.83 -25.76
C ALA A 325 -39.03 22.19 -25.02
N ASN A 326 -37.99 21.34 -25.17
CA ASN A 326 -36.74 21.38 -24.42
C ASN A 326 -35.51 21.56 -25.34
N GLU A 327 -35.71 22.10 -26.56
CA GLU A 327 -34.64 22.33 -27.54
C GLU A 327 -33.49 23.15 -26.93
N GLN A 328 -33.81 24.29 -26.29
CA GLN A 328 -32.83 25.23 -25.76
C GLN A 328 -32.00 24.60 -24.62
N ASP A 329 -32.64 23.82 -23.76
CA ASP A 329 -32.00 23.11 -22.65
C ASP A 329 -31.05 22.03 -23.16
N ALA A 330 -31.49 21.27 -24.18
CA ALA A 330 -30.63 20.29 -24.83
C ALA A 330 -29.41 20.95 -25.52
N GLN A 331 -29.58 22.13 -26.12
CA GLN A 331 -28.47 22.91 -26.69
C GLN A 331 -27.48 23.40 -25.64
N MET A 332 -27.94 23.76 -24.44
CA MET A 332 -27.08 24.16 -23.33
C MET A 332 -26.36 22.97 -22.67
N MET A 333 -27.03 21.83 -22.54
CA MET A 333 -26.45 20.63 -21.90
C MET A 333 -25.47 19.88 -22.79
N LEU A 334 -25.71 19.86 -24.11
CA LEU A 334 -24.90 19.07 -25.04
C LEU A 334 -23.38 19.38 -24.95
N PRO A 335 -22.92 20.64 -24.90
CA PRO A 335 -21.49 20.95 -24.70
C PRO A 335 -20.93 20.43 -23.36
N GLN A 336 -21.70 20.50 -22.28
CA GLN A 336 -21.27 20.01 -20.96
C GLN A 336 -21.13 18.49 -20.96
N VAL A 337 -22.10 17.80 -21.55
CA VAL A 337 -22.06 16.34 -21.72
C VAL A 337 -20.90 15.92 -22.61
N GLN A 338 -20.60 16.66 -23.68
CA GLN A 338 -19.44 16.41 -24.54
C GLN A 338 -18.11 16.59 -23.79
N LYS A 339 -18.01 17.64 -22.95
CA LYS A 339 -16.84 17.88 -22.09
C LYS A 339 -16.67 16.75 -21.08
N ALA A 340 -17.75 16.33 -20.42
CA ALA A 340 -17.74 15.23 -19.46
C ALA A 340 -17.36 13.91 -20.15
N PHE A 341 -17.93 13.62 -21.33
CA PHE A 341 -17.59 12.45 -22.14
C PHE A 341 -16.10 12.39 -22.50
N ALA A 342 -15.49 13.52 -22.86
CA ALA A 342 -14.06 13.58 -23.17
C ALA A 342 -13.15 13.25 -21.97
N MET A 343 -13.68 13.37 -20.75
CA MET A 343 -13.00 13.02 -19.50
C MET A 343 -13.19 11.54 -19.13
N VAL A 344 -14.10 10.81 -19.77
CA VAL A 344 -14.33 9.38 -19.51
C VAL A 344 -13.16 8.55 -20.05
N LYS A 345 -12.17 8.34 -19.20
CA LYS A 345 -11.03 7.45 -19.38
C LYS A 345 -11.01 6.45 -18.23
N GLN A 346 -10.29 5.34 -18.39
CA GLN A 346 -10.17 4.33 -17.32
C GLN A 346 -9.67 4.96 -16.01
N ALA A 347 -8.61 5.77 -16.04
CA ALA A 347 -8.09 6.47 -14.86
C ALA A 347 -9.15 7.36 -14.16
N SER A 348 -10.04 8.02 -14.92
CA SER A 348 -11.12 8.84 -14.34
C SER A 348 -12.22 7.99 -13.70
N VAL A 349 -12.43 6.77 -14.20
CA VAL A 349 -13.39 5.80 -13.64
C VAL A 349 -12.82 5.13 -12.41
N GLU A 350 -11.52 4.82 -12.40
CA GLU A 350 -10.78 4.38 -11.21
C GLU A 350 -10.84 5.43 -10.10
N GLU A 351 -10.69 6.70 -10.46
CA GLU A 351 -10.84 7.81 -9.53
C GLU A 351 -12.27 7.91 -8.97
N PHE A 352 -13.30 7.80 -9.81
CA PHE A 352 -14.70 7.69 -9.36
C PHE A 352 -14.90 6.52 -8.39
N TRP A 353 -14.37 5.34 -8.74
CA TRP A 353 -14.53 4.13 -7.94
C TRP A 353 -13.83 4.28 -6.58
N THR A 354 -12.61 4.81 -6.57
CA THR A 354 -11.87 5.13 -5.35
C THR A 354 -12.71 6.02 -4.43
N TYR A 355 -13.25 7.10 -4.98
CA TYR A 355 -14.13 8.01 -4.25
C TYR A 355 -15.37 7.29 -3.70
N PHE A 356 -16.03 6.47 -4.54
CA PHE A 356 -17.23 5.73 -4.14
C PHE A 356 -16.97 4.74 -3.00
N VAL A 357 -15.79 4.09 -3.02
CA VAL A 357 -15.36 3.18 -1.94
C VAL A 357 -15.00 3.96 -0.68
N THR A 358 -14.25 5.05 -0.80
CA THR A 358 -13.86 5.91 0.33
C THR A 358 -15.09 6.42 1.09
N ARG A 359 -16.11 6.88 0.35
CA ARG A 359 -17.42 7.24 0.90
C ARG A 359 -18.04 6.14 1.77
N SER A 360 -18.01 4.91 1.26
CA SER A 360 -18.60 3.77 1.96
C SER A 360 -17.80 3.42 3.20
N LEU A 361 -16.47 3.44 3.10
CA LEU A 361 -15.56 3.27 4.24
C LEU A 361 -15.80 4.30 5.34
N TYR A 362 -16.03 5.57 4.96
CA TYR A 362 -16.24 6.67 5.91
C TYR A 362 -17.45 6.43 6.78
N ALA A 363 -18.55 6.04 6.14
CA ALA A 363 -19.74 5.68 6.88
C ALA A 363 -19.54 4.43 7.73
N GLU A 364 -18.82 3.43 7.23
CA GLU A 364 -18.66 2.16 7.93
C GLU A 364 -17.76 2.24 9.16
N LEU A 365 -16.59 2.89 9.02
CA LEU A 365 -15.60 3.03 10.07
C LEU A 365 -16.03 4.11 11.07
N GLY A 366 -16.51 5.26 10.58
CA GLY A 366 -16.89 6.39 11.43
C GLY A 366 -18.20 6.20 12.20
N ALA A 367 -19.00 5.17 11.93
CA ALA A 367 -20.32 5.02 12.54
C ALA A 367 -20.30 4.81 14.06
N VAL A 368 -19.28 4.13 14.60
CA VAL A 368 -19.18 3.92 16.05
C VAL A 368 -18.84 5.23 16.76
N ASP A 369 -17.88 5.98 16.24
CA ASP A 369 -17.52 7.28 16.80
C ASP A 369 -18.63 8.31 16.62
N TYR A 370 -19.38 8.22 15.52
CA TYR A 370 -20.61 8.98 15.33
C TYR A 370 -21.61 8.70 16.45
N MET A 371 -21.87 7.43 16.78
CA MET A 371 -22.78 7.08 17.87
C MET A 371 -22.30 7.64 19.22
N ASN A 372 -20.99 7.56 19.49
CA ASN A 372 -20.39 8.07 20.72
C ASN A 372 -20.50 9.61 20.82
N GLY A 373 -20.12 10.31 19.75
CA GLY A 373 -20.23 11.76 19.64
C GLY A 373 -21.68 12.24 19.72
N TYR A 374 -22.60 11.54 19.05
CA TYR A 374 -24.04 11.79 19.12
C TYR A 374 -24.56 11.66 20.55
N ALA A 375 -24.19 10.58 21.26
CA ALA A 375 -24.61 10.38 22.64
C ALA A 375 -24.10 11.48 23.59
N LEU A 376 -22.83 11.90 23.46
CA LEU A 376 -22.25 13.01 24.23
C LEU A 376 -22.99 14.33 23.98
N LEU A 377 -23.33 14.61 22.72
CA LEU A 377 -24.05 15.81 22.36
C LEU A 377 -25.50 15.79 22.86
N MET A 378 -26.19 14.67 22.68
CA MET A 378 -27.57 14.50 23.14
C MET A 378 -27.69 14.54 24.67
N ALA A 379 -26.65 14.14 25.41
CA ALA A 379 -26.62 14.31 26.86
C ALA A 379 -26.76 15.80 27.30
N SER A 380 -26.27 16.73 26.47
CA SER A 380 -26.36 18.18 26.71
C SER A 380 -27.59 18.81 26.06
N LEU A 381 -27.94 18.37 24.84
CA LEU A 381 -28.99 18.96 24.02
C LEU A 381 -30.40 18.49 24.40
N LEU A 382 -30.56 17.20 24.73
CA LEU A 382 -31.87 16.61 25.00
C LEU A 382 -32.60 17.27 26.18
N PRO A 383 -31.96 17.58 27.32
CA PRO A 383 -32.64 18.28 28.42
C PRO A 383 -33.12 19.67 28.02
N ALA A 384 -32.34 20.39 27.20
CA ALA A 384 -32.71 21.71 26.71
C ALA A 384 -33.89 21.64 25.72
N CYS A 385 -33.86 20.67 24.80
CA CYS A 385 -34.95 20.42 23.87
C CYS A 385 -36.26 20.05 24.60
N LEU A 386 -36.19 19.10 25.54
CA LEU A 386 -37.34 18.71 26.35
C LEU A 386 -37.90 19.88 27.16
N ALA A 387 -37.04 20.75 27.72
CA ALA A 387 -37.50 21.94 28.44
C ALA A 387 -38.27 22.90 27.53
N ILE A 388 -37.86 23.04 26.26
CA ILE A 388 -38.50 23.92 25.27
C ILE A 388 -39.84 23.36 24.81
N PHE A 389 -39.92 22.07 24.52
CA PHE A 389 -41.14 21.43 24.01
C PHE A 389 -42.03 20.84 25.13
N GLY A 390 -41.90 21.35 26.35
CA GLY A 390 -42.77 20.97 27.48
C GLY A 390 -42.69 19.48 27.85
N GLY A 391 -41.57 18.83 27.58
CA GLY A 391 -41.31 17.42 27.82
C GLY A 391 -41.73 16.49 26.67
N ASP A 392 -42.18 17.00 25.53
CA ASP A 392 -42.53 16.17 24.38
C ASP A 392 -41.26 15.67 23.66
N ALA A 393 -40.84 14.44 23.99
CA ALA A 393 -39.68 13.80 23.39
C ALA A 393 -39.84 13.50 21.89
N SER A 394 -41.07 13.46 21.35
CA SER A 394 -41.28 13.23 19.91
C SER A 394 -40.91 14.43 19.04
N GLN A 395 -40.74 15.60 19.65
CA GLN A 395 -40.26 16.82 18.99
C GLN A 395 -38.74 17.02 19.18
N CYS A 396 -38.07 16.08 19.85
CA CYS A 396 -36.64 16.10 20.07
C CYS A 396 -35.95 14.97 19.29
N PRO A 397 -34.68 15.14 18.90
CA PRO A 397 -33.91 14.04 18.32
C PRO A 397 -33.87 12.84 19.27
N PRO A 398 -33.79 11.60 18.75
CA PRO A 398 -33.71 10.41 19.59
C PRO A 398 -32.46 10.48 20.48
N ALA A 399 -32.53 9.95 21.70
CA ALA A 399 -31.40 10.01 22.64
C ALA A 399 -30.18 9.18 22.19
N THR A 400 -30.41 8.21 21.30
CA THR A 400 -29.43 7.28 20.74
C THR A 400 -29.74 7.03 19.28
N VAL A 401 -28.72 6.73 18.50
CA VAL A 401 -28.85 6.24 17.11
C VAL A 401 -28.35 4.81 17.03
N THR A 402 -28.91 4.01 16.12
CA THR A 402 -28.39 2.69 15.78
C THR A 402 -27.17 2.78 14.87
N LEU A 403 -26.39 1.70 14.78
CA LEU A 403 -25.22 1.64 13.89
C LEU A 403 -25.59 1.87 12.41
N GLN A 404 -26.75 1.38 11.97
CA GLN A 404 -27.21 1.58 10.60
C GLN A 404 -27.62 3.03 10.36
N GLU A 405 -28.36 3.65 11.29
CA GLU A 405 -28.73 5.07 11.20
C GLU A 405 -27.49 5.98 11.18
N ALA A 406 -26.47 5.64 11.96
CA ALA A 406 -25.18 6.33 11.96
C ALA A 406 -24.47 6.22 10.60
N ARG A 407 -24.42 5.02 10.01
CA ARG A 407 -23.88 4.82 8.65
C ARG A 407 -24.64 5.65 7.62
N ASP A 408 -25.97 5.57 7.63
CA ASP A 408 -26.80 6.29 6.68
C ASP A 408 -26.65 7.82 6.86
N ALA A 409 -26.48 8.29 8.11
CA ALA A 409 -26.20 9.68 8.42
C ALA A 409 -24.85 10.16 7.87
N LEU A 410 -23.80 9.35 8.00
CA LEU A 410 -22.47 9.64 7.47
C LEU A 410 -22.46 9.59 5.93
N LEU A 411 -23.16 8.64 5.31
CA LEU A 411 -23.31 8.59 3.85
C LEU A 411 -24.02 9.83 3.31
N ARG A 412 -25.13 10.24 3.94
CA ARG A 412 -25.84 11.47 3.57
C ARG A 412 -24.98 12.72 3.72
N HIS A 413 -24.13 12.74 4.75
CA HIS A 413 -23.19 13.83 4.95
C HIS A 413 -22.11 13.87 3.88
N ALA A 414 -21.54 12.71 3.54
CA ALA A 414 -20.63 12.57 2.41
C ALA A 414 -21.24 13.11 1.10
N ASP A 415 -22.55 12.95 0.93
CA ASP A 415 -23.28 13.30 -0.30
C ASP A 415 -23.90 14.70 -0.29
N HIS A 416 -23.75 15.44 0.81
CA HIS A 416 -24.41 16.72 0.94
C HIS A 416 -23.77 17.79 0.03
N SER A 417 -24.57 18.79 -0.38
CA SER A 417 -24.08 19.91 -1.20
C SER A 417 -22.98 20.71 -0.47
N PHE A 418 -22.10 21.35 -1.24
CA PHE A 418 -21.08 22.24 -0.68
C PHE A 418 -21.76 23.40 0.06
N SER A 419 -21.46 23.53 1.35
CA SER A 419 -21.82 24.70 2.13
C SER A 419 -20.55 25.44 2.54
N ALA A 420 -20.42 26.69 2.11
CA ALA A 420 -19.30 27.57 2.44
C ALA A 420 -19.18 27.87 3.95
N VAL A 421 -20.17 27.44 4.74
CA VAL A 421 -20.21 27.62 6.19
C VAL A 421 -19.45 26.51 6.92
N ASN A 422 -19.08 25.41 6.26
CA ASN A 422 -18.70 24.19 6.98
C ASN A 422 -17.50 23.39 6.42
N THR A 423 -16.45 24.07 5.93
CA THR A 423 -15.14 23.44 5.66
C THR A 423 -14.34 23.08 6.94
N GLY A 424 -15.00 23.06 8.11
CA GLY A 424 -14.38 23.01 9.43
C GLY A 424 -14.05 21.62 9.98
N GLY A 425 -14.09 20.57 9.15
CA GLY A 425 -13.58 19.24 9.54
C GLY A 425 -14.27 18.57 10.74
N SER A 426 -15.39 19.08 11.24
CA SER A 426 -16.16 18.40 12.29
C SER A 426 -16.82 17.15 11.67
N PRO A 427 -16.38 15.92 12.02
CA PRO A 427 -16.76 14.69 11.32
C PRO A 427 -18.22 14.26 11.53
N PHE A 428 -18.98 14.93 12.40
CA PHE A 428 -20.28 14.43 12.87
C PHE A 428 -21.48 15.32 12.47
N PRO A 429 -22.26 14.92 11.45
CA PRO A 429 -23.51 15.58 11.04
C PRO A 429 -24.70 15.19 11.95
N LEU A 430 -25.53 16.10 12.44
CA LEU A 430 -26.80 15.73 13.10
C LEU A 430 -27.98 15.74 12.12
N TRP A 431 -28.79 14.68 12.12
CA TRP A 431 -29.99 14.54 11.27
C TRP A 431 -31.26 14.25 12.08
N LEU A 432 -32.41 14.72 11.58
CA LEU A 432 -33.74 14.25 11.97
C LEU A 432 -34.20 13.06 11.10
N GLU A 433 -35.23 12.33 11.57
CA GLU A 433 -35.81 11.14 10.91
C GLU A 433 -36.39 11.42 9.50
N ASP A 434 -36.61 12.68 9.11
CA ASP A 434 -37.20 13.09 7.83
C ASP A 434 -36.20 13.62 6.78
N ALA A 435 -34.90 13.45 7.02
CA ALA A 435 -33.80 13.97 6.20
C ALA A 435 -33.66 15.50 6.16
N THR A 436 -34.34 16.25 7.03
CA THR A 436 -34.01 17.66 7.27
C THR A 436 -32.87 17.75 8.29
N GLY A 437 -31.73 18.32 7.88
CA GLY A 437 -30.53 18.39 8.71
C GLY A 437 -30.73 19.29 9.94
N MET A 438 -30.32 18.82 11.11
CA MET A 438 -30.30 19.64 12.31
C MET A 438 -28.89 20.17 12.54
N PHE A 439 -28.50 21.21 11.80
CA PHE A 439 -27.69 22.30 12.35
C PHE A 439 -27.97 23.63 11.63
N PHE A 440 -29.25 24.00 11.51
CA PHE A 440 -29.61 25.42 11.63
C PHE A 440 -29.37 26.31 10.39
N GLY A 441 -30.10 25.93 9.36
CA GLY A 441 -30.18 26.52 8.02
C GLY A 441 -30.74 25.41 7.13
N SER A 442 -31.28 25.74 5.95
CA SER A 442 -31.75 24.69 5.05
C SER A 442 -30.63 23.73 4.59
N GLU A 443 -29.36 24.11 4.76
CA GLU A 443 -28.19 23.35 4.27
C GLU A 443 -26.94 23.54 5.17
N PRO A 444 -26.91 22.98 6.39
CA PRO A 444 -25.91 23.37 7.38
C PRO A 444 -24.64 22.51 7.40
N VAL A 445 -24.59 21.35 6.75
CA VAL A 445 -23.40 20.47 6.76
C VAL A 445 -22.82 20.40 5.35
N GLY A 446 -21.57 20.83 5.18
CA GLY A 446 -20.89 20.78 3.90
C GLY A 446 -20.43 19.35 3.64
N GLY A 447 -21.04 18.70 2.65
CA GLY A 447 -20.55 17.42 2.13
C GLY A 447 -19.61 17.62 0.96
N SER A 448 -19.29 16.54 0.25
CA SER A 448 -18.44 16.57 -0.94
C SER A 448 -19.07 17.30 -2.15
N GLY A 449 -20.29 17.84 -2.00
CA GLY A 449 -20.99 18.57 -3.05
C GLY A 449 -21.56 17.72 -4.17
N ILE A 450 -21.45 16.39 -4.06
CA ILE A 450 -21.86 15.43 -5.08
C ILE A 450 -22.77 14.40 -4.41
N ASP A 451 -24.06 14.38 -4.78
CA ASP A 451 -24.99 13.39 -4.25
C ASP A 451 -24.79 12.02 -4.92
N MET A 452 -24.28 11.07 -4.14
CA MET A 452 -23.93 9.72 -4.59
C MET A 452 -24.83 8.65 -3.96
N ASN A 453 -25.95 9.02 -3.33
CA ASN A 453 -26.92 8.10 -2.72
C ASN A 453 -27.66 7.21 -3.74
N GLY A 454 -27.31 7.32 -5.01
CA GLY A 454 -27.85 6.48 -6.07
C GLY A 454 -27.56 5.00 -5.92
N PHE A 455 -28.53 4.18 -6.34
CA PHE A 455 -28.38 2.72 -6.28
C PHE A 455 -27.26 2.25 -7.23
N VAL A 456 -26.16 1.78 -6.61
CA VAL A 456 -25.11 0.86 -7.08
C VAL A 456 -25.61 -0.34 -7.90
N HIS A 457 -26.72 -0.86 -7.40
CA HIS A 457 -27.14 -2.25 -7.59
C HIS A 457 -27.46 -2.68 -9.04
N PRO A 458 -28.00 -1.83 -9.94
CA PRO A 458 -28.26 -2.22 -11.31
C PRO A 458 -27.04 -2.13 -12.24
N LEU A 459 -25.93 -1.50 -11.81
CA LEU A 459 -24.66 -1.53 -12.55
C LEU A 459 -23.94 -2.89 -12.40
N PHE A 460 -24.12 -3.56 -11.26
CA PHE A 460 -23.39 -4.77 -10.91
C PHE A 460 -24.23 -6.06 -10.94
N GLY A 461 -25.55 -5.96 -10.80
CA GLY A 461 -26.45 -7.10 -10.51
C GLY A 461 -26.57 -8.19 -11.59
N ARG A 462 -25.85 -8.08 -12.73
CA ARG A 462 -25.49 -9.20 -13.62
C ARG A 462 -24.25 -8.81 -14.43
N LEU A 463 -23.07 -9.29 -14.04
CA LEU A 463 -21.81 -9.14 -14.82
C LEU A 463 -21.89 -9.67 -16.27
N ASN A 464 -22.99 -10.36 -16.62
CA ASN A 464 -23.34 -10.92 -17.94
C ASN A 464 -24.55 -10.26 -18.64
N SER A 465 -25.16 -9.20 -18.10
CA SER A 465 -26.26 -8.48 -18.78
C SER A 465 -25.75 -7.19 -19.43
N PRO A 466 -25.74 -7.05 -20.76
CA PRO A 466 -25.32 -5.84 -21.45
C PRO A 466 -26.35 -4.70 -21.40
N LEU A 467 -27.39 -4.81 -20.56
CA LEU A 467 -28.46 -3.83 -20.48
C LEU A 467 -28.31 -2.97 -19.23
N MET A 468 -27.71 -1.80 -19.45
CA MET A 468 -27.84 -0.62 -18.59
C MET A 468 -29.31 -0.48 -18.18
N SER A 469 -29.59 -0.46 -16.88
CA SER A 469 -30.89 0.01 -16.40
C SER A 469 -31.12 1.41 -16.98
N SER A 470 -32.19 1.59 -17.74
CA SER A 470 -32.60 2.83 -18.41
C SER A 470 -32.55 4.06 -17.49
N ARG A 471 -32.13 5.21 -18.03
CA ARG A 471 -31.70 6.42 -17.30
C ARG A 471 -32.30 7.67 -17.92
N TYR A 472 -32.66 8.66 -17.10
CA TYR A 472 -33.47 9.81 -17.54
C TYR A 472 -33.03 11.17 -16.88
N PHE A 473 -33.12 12.31 -17.60
CA PHE A 473 -32.72 13.74 -17.36
C PHE A 473 -33.78 14.88 -17.34
N ASP A 474 -34.16 15.54 -16.23
CA ASP A 474 -35.09 16.71 -16.22
C ASP A 474 -34.61 17.91 -17.05
N LEU A 475 -35.16 18.01 -18.27
CA LEU A 475 -34.83 19.07 -19.22
C LEU A 475 -35.69 20.33 -19.06
N GLU A 476 -36.84 20.29 -18.36
CA GLU A 476 -37.76 21.45 -18.29
C GLU A 476 -37.23 22.59 -17.40
N LYS A 477 -36.28 22.30 -16.51
CA LYS A 477 -35.73 23.27 -15.55
C LYS A 477 -34.27 23.64 -15.79
N ALA A 478 -33.63 23.10 -16.82
CA ALA A 478 -32.21 23.31 -17.08
C ALA A 478 -31.87 24.81 -17.24
N GLY A 479 -30.76 25.24 -16.62
CA GLY A 479 -30.30 26.63 -16.71
C GLY A 479 -31.05 27.65 -15.84
N THR A 480 -31.98 27.24 -14.97
CA THR A 480 -32.62 28.12 -13.97
C THR A 480 -31.99 28.00 -12.58
N ALA A 481 -32.22 28.97 -11.68
CA ALA A 481 -31.78 28.86 -10.28
C ALA A 481 -32.53 27.77 -9.48
N GLU A 482 -33.66 27.29 -10.02
CA GLU A 482 -34.44 26.16 -9.51
C GLU A 482 -34.05 24.83 -10.19
N TRP A 483 -33.01 24.84 -11.04
CA TRP A 483 -32.45 23.63 -11.62
C TRP A 483 -31.76 22.81 -10.52
N ALA A 484 -32.50 21.88 -9.93
CA ALA A 484 -31.95 20.78 -9.17
C ALA A 484 -31.88 19.57 -10.11
N PRO A 485 -30.71 18.97 -10.38
CA PRO A 485 -30.62 17.81 -11.26
C PRO A 485 -31.34 16.55 -10.74
N LEU A 486 -31.95 16.61 -9.54
CA LEU A 486 -32.49 15.48 -8.78
C LEU A 486 -33.77 15.88 -8.04
N TYR A 487 -34.83 15.07 -8.15
CA TYR A 487 -36.02 15.16 -7.28
C TYR A 487 -36.18 13.84 -6.50
N GLY A 488 -36.21 13.91 -5.17
CA GLY A 488 -36.51 12.79 -4.28
C GLY A 488 -37.97 12.83 -3.83
N ALA A 489 -38.77 11.82 -4.19
CA ALA A 489 -40.07 11.58 -3.55
C ALA A 489 -39.93 10.37 -2.60
N PRO A 490 -40.08 10.52 -1.27
CA PRO A 490 -39.71 9.47 -0.32
C PRO A 490 -40.57 8.19 -0.35
N ASN A 491 -41.76 8.20 -0.97
CA ASN A 491 -42.82 7.23 -0.61
C ASN A 491 -43.58 6.55 -1.76
N SER A 492 -43.12 6.56 -3.02
CA SER A 492 -43.88 5.92 -4.11
C SER A 492 -43.37 4.51 -4.44
N THR A 493 -44.24 3.51 -4.29
CA THR A 493 -44.07 2.13 -4.77
C THR A 493 -44.07 2.07 -6.31
N PHE A 494 -42.99 2.54 -6.94
CA PHE A 494 -42.86 2.57 -8.38
C PHE A 494 -42.47 1.19 -8.93
N ASN A 495 -43.28 0.66 -9.84
CA ASN A 495 -42.99 -0.57 -10.57
C ASN A 495 -42.35 -0.21 -11.93
N PRO A 496 -41.06 -0.50 -12.15
CA PRO A 496 -40.32 -0.06 -13.35
C PRO A 496 -40.78 -0.71 -14.66
N PHE A 497 -41.78 -1.61 -14.63
CA PHE A 497 -42.31 -2.29 -15.80
C PHE A 497 -43.67 -1.76 -16.29
N ASP A 498 -44.30 -0.79 -15.59
CA ASP A 498 -45.56 -0.18 -16.04
C ASP A 498 -45.33 1.14 -16.78
N LEU A 499 -44.73 1.05 -17.98
CA LEU A 499 -44.42 2.17 -18.88
C LEU A 499 -45.66 2.67 -19.67
N THR A 500 -46.88 2.32 -19.26
CA THR A 500 -48.07 2.52 -20.12
C THR A 500 -48.95 3.71 -19.77
N GLN A 501 -48.73 4.42 -18.66
CA GLN A 501 -49.77 5.32 -18.15
C GLN A 501 -49.47 6.82 -18.12
N ASP A 502 -48.25 7.30 -18.40
CA ASP A 502 -48.07 8.75 -18.52
C ASP A 502 -46.95 9.19 -19.50
N PRO A 503 -47.29 9.75 -20.67
CA PRO A 503 -46.32 10.32 -21.62
C PRO A 503 -45.78 11.70 -21.19
N SER A 504 -46.22 12.26 -20.06
CA SER A 504 -45.81 13.57 -19.54
C SER A 504 -44.72 13.53 -18.47
N TRP A 505 -44.19 12.35 -18.15
CA TRP A 505 -43.10 12.23 -17.18
C TRP A 505 -41.83 11.87 -17.89
N PRO A 506 -41.00 12.87 -18.18
CA PRO A 506 -39.65 12.57 -18.44
C PRO A 506 -38.97 12.75 -17.04
N LEU A 507 -38.47 11.62 -16.53
CA LEU A 507 -37.11 11.52 -16.02
C LEU A 507 -36.85 11.46 -14.49
N VAL A 508 -36.29 10.33 -14.02
CA VAL A 508 -35.71 10.15 -12.66
C VAL A 508 -34.45 9.30 -12.76
N GLN A 509 -33.31 9.76 -12.22
CA GLN A 509 -32.15 8.90 -12.00
C GLN A 509 -31.22 9.35 -10.87
N PHE A 510 -30.70 8.36 -10.14
CA PHE A 510 -29.61 8.48 -9.18
C PHE A 510 -28.46 7.56 -9.60
N ASP A 511 -27.69 7.90 -10.63
CA ASP A 511 -26.45 7.15 -10.89
C ASP A 511 -25.21 7.93 -10.49
N PRO A 512 -24.43 7.38 -9.54
CA PRO A 512 -23.27 8.10 -9.03
C PRO A 512 -22.19 8.35 -10.09
N ILE A 513 -22.00 7.46 -11.09
CA ILE A 513 -20.95 7.67 -12.10
C ILE A 513 -21.29 8.85 -13.03
N TYR A 514 -22.55 9.01 -13.42
CA TYR A 514 -23.00 10.18 -14.17
C TYR A 514 -22.82 11.48 -13.36
N VAL A 515 -23.29 11.50 -12.10
CA VAL A 515 -23.20 12.68 -11.23
C VAL A 515 -21.74 13.10 -11.06
N TRP A 516 -20.83 12.14 -10.85
CA TRP A 516 -19.39 12.38 -10.77
C TRP A 516 -18.80 13.06 -12.02
N PHE A 517 -19.09 12.51 -13.21
CA PHE A 517 -18.54 13.08 -14.44
C PHE A 517 -19.16 14.45 -14.78
N MET A 518 -20.42 14.70 -14.43
CA MET A 518 -21.00 16.03 -14.59
C MET A 518 -20.45 17.04 -13.58
N ALA A 519 -20.22 16.62 -12.34
CA ALA A 519 -19.53 17.42 -11.35
C ALA A 519 -18.10 17.80 -11.81
N SER A 520 -17.47 16.99 -12.68
CA SER A 520 -16.15 17.29 -13.24
C SER A 520 -16.12 18.42 -14.27
N VAL A 521 -17.30 18.83 -14.76
CA VAL A 521 -17.45 19.96 -15.69
C VAL A 521 -18.26 21.10 -15.12
N THR A 522 -18.84 20.91 -13.92
CA THR A 522 -19.64 21.91 -13.22
C THR A 522 -18.73 22.78 -12.38
N GLU A 523 -18.63 24.05 -12.78
CA GLU A 523 -17.80 25.06 -12.14
C GLU A 523 -18.44 25.53 -10.83
N VAL A 524 -17.63 25.68 -9.79
CA VAL A 524 -18.02 26.19 -8.46
C VAL A 524 -17.03 27.25 -8.04
N SER A 525 -17.56 28.40 -7.62
CA SER A 525 -16.82 29.39 -6.86
C SER A 525 -17.02 29.11 -5.37
N ALA A 526 -15.98 28.67 -4.68
CA ALA A 526 -15.98 28.60 -3.22
C ALA A 526 -15.21 29.79 -2.65
N SER A 527 -15.74 30.41 -1.61
CA SER A 527 -15.03 31.41 -0.80
C SER A 527 -15.02 30.94 0.65
N CYS A 528 -13.85 30.66 1.22
CA CYS A 528 -13.74 30.41 2.66
C CYS A 528 -13.90 31.76 3.38
N ASN A 529 -15.11 32.04 3.86
CA ASN A 529 -15.33 33.20 4.72
C ASN A 529 -15.48 32.68 6.15
N ASN A 530 -14.53 33.05 7.02
CA ASN A 530 -14.59 32.87 8.50
C ASN A 530 -15.72 33.72 9.13
N GLY A 531 -16.92 33.69 8.56
CA GLY A 531 -18.10 34.34 9.10
C GLY A 531 -18.52 33.68 10.42
N LYS A 532 -19.14 34.45 11.31
CA LYS A 532 -19.78 33.88 12.51
C LYS A 532 -20.80 32.83 12.08
N VAL A 533 -20.60 31.59 12.51
CA VAL A 533 -21.61 30.53 12.37
C VAL A 533 -22.89 31.00 13.06
N GLY A 534 -23.98 31.14 12.29
CA GLY A 534 -25.30 31.39 12.85
C GLY A 534 -25.71 30.21 13.70
N GLY A 535 -26.34 30.44 14.85
CA GLY A 535 -26.95 29.33 15.58
C GLY A 535 -28.23 28.83 14.92
N THR A 536 -28.98 28.01 15.66
CA THR A 536 -30.38 27.62 15.41
C THR A 536 -31.16 28.60 14.53
N ILE A 537 -31.89 28.08 13.53
CA ILE A 537 -32.97 28.81 12.84
C ILE A 537 -34.25 28.00 13.08
N THR A 538 -34.63 27.88 14.35
CA THR A 538 -35.84 27.15 14.76
C THR A 538 -37.06 28.08 14.81
N GLY A 539 -36.86 29.37 14.52
CA GLY A 539 -37.84 30.42 14.81
C GLY A 539 -37.89 30.76 16.30
N ASN A 540 -37.08 30.11 17.15
CA ASN A 540 -36.92 30.42 18.56
C ASN A 540 -35.57 31.08 18.83
N THR A 541 -35.60 32.41 18.94
CA THR A 541 -34.40 33.25 19.07
C THR A 541 -33.49 32.88 20.26
N GLU A 542 -34.03 32.30 21.33
CA GLU A 542 -33.22 31.88 22.49
C GLU A 542 -32.43 30.60 22.20
N LEU A 543 -33.07 29.64 21.52
CA LEU A 543 -32.43 28.41 21.07
C LEU A 543 -31.40 28.71 19.97
N ASP A 544 -31.77 29.60 19.04
CA ASP A 544 -30.92 30.23 18.01
C ASP A 544 -29.63 30.79 18.62
N GLN A 545 -29.73 31.59 19.68
CA GLN A 545 -28.56 32.18 20.32
C GLN A 545 -27.71 31.18 21.11
N LYS A 546 -28.32 30.26 21.86
CA LYS A 546 -27.57 29.32 22.71
C LYS A 546 -26.76 28.32 21.90
N THR A 547 -27.34 27.78 20.85
CA THR A 547 -26.64 26.85 19.94
C THR A 547 -25.56 27.55 19.13
N GLY A 548 -25.82 28.79 18.66
CA GLY A 548 -24.81 29.60 17.97
C GLY A 548 -23.63 29.93 18.86
N ALA A 549 -23.87 30.18 20.16
CA ALA A 549 -22.80 30.39 21.13
C ALA A 549 -21.97 29.13 21.39
N VAL A 550 -22.61 27.95 21.50
CA VAL A 550 -21.91 26.66 21.68
C VAL A 550 -21.09 26.29 20.46
N ALA A 551 -21.64 26.49 19.25
CA ALA A 551 -20.89 26.35 18.01
C ALA A 551 -19.72 27.34 18.01
N ALA A 552 -19.96 28.66 18.09
CA ALA A 552 -18.89 29.65 18.05
C ALA A 552 -17.77 29.47 19.10
N THR A 553 -18.05 28.88 20.27
CA THR A 553 -17.02 28.61 21.29
C THR A 553 -16.27 27.29 21.10
N ARG A 554 -16.85 26.30 20.40
CA ARG A 554 -16.22 25.01 20.14
C ARG A 554 -15.66 24.87 18.72
N MET A 555 -16.01 25.78 17.82
CA MET A 555 -15.94 25.57 16.37
C MET A 555 -15.38 26.75 15.56
N SER A 556 -14.73 27.79 16.13
CA SER A 556 -14.50 29.04 15.35
C SER A 556 -13.10 29.64 15.21
N PRO A 557 -12.00 29.22 15.87
CA PRO A 557 -10.72 29.91 15.64
C PRO A 557 -9.87 29.43 14.45
N GLU A 558 -10.01 28.18 13.96
CA GLU A 558 -8.96 27.52 13.15
C GLU A 558 -9.43 26.94 11.79
N TRP A 559 -10.61 27.29 11.29
CA TRP A 559 -11.31 26.46 10.28
C TRP A 559 -11.07 26.80 8.79
N CYS A 560 -10.52 27.97 8.47
CA CYS A 560 -9.98 28.21 7.12
C CYS A 560 -8.48 27.88 7.13
N THR A 561 -8.13 26.71 6.60
CA THR A 561 -6.74 26.36 6.32
C THR A 561 -6.31 26.95 4.98
N GLN A 562 -5.00 27.05 4.73
CA GLN A 562 -4.44 27.45 3.43
C GLN A 562 -4.81 26.51 2.26
N TYR A 563 -5.44 25.36 2.55
CA TYR A 563 -6.02 24.46 1.54
C TYR A 563 -7.50 24.78 1.25
N ASN A 564 -8.19 25.44 2.20
CA ASN A 564 -9.55 25.96 2.02
C ASN A 564 -9.59 27.34 1.36
N GLU A 565 -8.51 28.11 1.47
CA GLU A 565 -8.31 29.27 0.61
C GLU A 565 -7.60 28.81 -0.66
N PRO A 566 -8.20 28.96 -1.86
CA PRO A 566 -7.42 28.88 -3.09
C PRO A 566 -6.35 29.99 -2.97
N THR A 567 -5.13 29.62 -2.59
CA THR A 567 -4.01 30.54 -2.36
C THR A 567 -3.60 31.32 -3.63
N GLY A 568 -4.25 31.03 -4.77
CA GLY A 568 -4.34 31.89 -5.94
C GLY A 568 -5.79 32.31 -6.24
N THR A 569 -6.06 33.61 -6.12
CA THR A 569 -7.06 34.38 -6.90
C THR A 569 -8.29 33.63 -7.45
N ASP A 570 -9.46 33.68 -6.80
CA ASP A 570 -10.80 33.34 -7.37
C ASP A 570 -10.81 32.28 -8.51
N GLU A 571 -10.01 31.22 -8.39
CA GLU A 571 -9.85 30.27 -9.50
C GLU A 571 -11.11 29.41 -9.55
N ILE A 572 -11.79 29.45 -10.68
CA ILE A 572 -12.95 28.59 -10.93
C ILE A 572 -12.47 27.13 -10.87
N ARG A 573 -12.98 26.38 -9.90
CA ARG A 573 -12.73 24.93 -9.73
C ARG A 573 -13.98 24.14 -10.09
N THR A 574 -13.85 22.82 -10.22
CA THR A 574 -14.99 21.92 -10.49
C THR A 574 -15.57 21.36 -9.19
N GLN A 575 -16.83 20.93 -9.19
CA GLN A 575 -17.42 20.22 -8.04
C GLN A 575 -16.57 19.00 -7.63
N THR A 576 -16.06 18.22 -8.60
CA THR A 576 -15.17 17.08 -8.30
C THR A 576 -13.85 17.48 -7.66
N HIS A 577 -13.33 18.67 -7.92
CA HIS A 577 -12.09 19.11 -7.28
C HIS A 577 -12.30 19.25 -5.77
N PHE A 578 -13.36 19.94 -5.37
CA PHE A 578 -13.70 20.08 -3.97
C PHE A 578 -14.14 18.76 -3.33
N ALA A 579 -14.81 17.88 -4.10
CA ALA A 579 -15.19 16.57 -3.61
C ALA A 579 -13.96 15.75 -3.25
N LYS A 580 -12.95 15.73 -4.13
CA LYS A 580 -11.65 15.09 -3.86
C LYS A 580 -10.99 15.68 -2.63
N MET A 581 -10.87 17.01 -2.58
CA MET A 581 -10.29 17.71 -1.44
C MET A 581 -10.97 17.32 -0.11
N TRP A 582 -12.30 17.26 -0.08
CA TRP A 582 -13.04 16.87 1.13
C TRP A 582 -12.76 15.43 1.57
N TYR A 583 -12.62 14.51 0.61
CA TYR A 583 -12.28 13.12 0.93
C TYR A 583 -10.82 12.91 1.26
N ASP A 584 -9.91 13.65 0.64
CA ASP A 584 -8.51 13.67 1.04
C ASP A 584 -8.45 14.13 2.51
N LEU A 585 -9.13 15.22 2.86
CA LEU A 585 -9.27 15.67 4.26
C LEU A 585 -9.92 14.64 5.19
N LEU A 586 -10.90 13.87 4.71
CA LEU A 586 -11.50 12.79 5.51
C LEU A 586 -10.54 11.63 5.71
N ILE A 587 -9.92 11.15 4.63
CA ILE A 587 -8.87 10.12 4.68
C ILE A 587 -7.82 10.57 5.67
N ASP A 588 -7.50 11.85 5.68
CA ASP A 588 -6.46 12.44 6.52
C ASP A 588 -6.90 12.70 7.97
N SER A 589 -8.18 12.53 8.28
CA SER A 589 -8.73 12.87 9.60
C SER A 589 -8.50 11.76 10.64
N GLU A 590 -8.08 12.16 11.85
CA GLU A 590 -7.94 11.30 13.02
C GLU A 590 -9.17 10.39 13.28
N PRO A 591 -10.43 10.83 13.09
CA PRO A 591 -11.61 9.96 13.28
C PRO A 591 -11.83 8.90 12.17
N PHE A 592 -11.20 9.03 11.00
CA PHE A 592 -11.38 8.10 9.89
C PHE A 592 -10.27 7.07 9.79
N LEU A 593 -9.02 7.51 9.92
CA LEU A 593 -7.90 6.59 10.01
C LEU A 593 -7.80 6.04 11.44
N GLY A 594 -7.94 6.89 12.46
CA GLY A 594 -7.67 6.51 13.85
C GLY A 594 -6.32 5.86 14.03
N ILE A 595 -5.43 5.96 13.03
CA ILE A 595 -4.15 5.28 13.04
C ILE A 595 -3.20 6.23 13.74
N ASN A 596 -3.02 6.00 15.04
CA ASN A 596 -2.01 6.73 15.79
C ASN A 596 -0.65 6.23 15.33
N GLN A 597 0.17 7.13 14.78
CA GLN A 597 1.53 6.78 14.37
C GLN A 597 2.29 6.28 15.61
N GLY A 598 2.70 5.01 15.60
CA GLY A 598 3.31 4.37 16.75
C GLY A 598 2.37 3.66 17.73
N GLU A 599 1.06 3.54 17.48
CA GLU A 599 0.19 2.64 18.28
C GLU A 599 -0.52 1.61 17.39
N ASP A 600 -1.08 2.02 16.25
CA ASP A 600 -1.85 1.14 15.37
C ASP A 600 -1.06 0.61 14.16
N ASP A 601 -0.02 1.33 13.76
CA ASP A 601 1.07 0.87 12.88
C ASP A 601 2.29 1.79 13.13
N PRO A 602 3.48 1.26 13.48
CA PRO A 602 4.68 2.05 13.74
C PRO A 602 5.17 2.90 12.55
N TYR A 603 4.60 2.68 11.37
CA TYR A 603 4.84 3.43 10.14
C TYR A 603 3.54 3.88 9.48
N SER A 604 2.41 3.84 10.17
CA SER A 604 1.24 4.54 9.66
C SER A 604 1.56 6.02 9.56
N PHE A 605 1.48 6.52 8.34
CA PHE A 605 1.62 7.93 8.07
C PHE A 605 0.21 8.48 8.07
N THR A 606 -0.18 9.15 9.16
CA THR A 606 -1.24 10.14 9.07
C THR A 606 -0.66 11.41 8.47
N THR A 607 -1.39 11.91 7.51
CA THR A 607 -1.23 13.14 6.74
C THR A 607 -1.26 14.37 7.64
N GLY A 608 -0.12 14.70 8.21
CA GLY A 608 0.08 16.03 8.79
C GLY A 608 0.33 17.08 7.71
N GLN A 609 -0.61 17.33 6.80
CA GLN A 609 -0.71 18.65 6.15
C GLN A 609 -1.74 19.51 6.89
N GLY A 610 -1.31 20.06 8.02
CA GLY A 610 -2.01 21.13 8.69
C GLY A 610 -1.03 21.97 9.50
N CYS A 611 -0.89 23.25 9.19
CA CYS A 611 0.01 24.17 9.91
C CYS A 611 -0.48 24.57 11.31
N ASP A 612 -1.04 23.62 12.06
CA ASP A 612 -1.26 23.63 13.53
C ASP A 612 -1.67 22.23 14.04
N TYR A 613 -1.74 21.23 13.16
CA TYR A 613 -1.70 19.83 13.55
C TYR A 613 -0.21 19.46 13.58
N GLU A 614 0.38 19.46 14.78
CA GLU A 614 1.61 18.68 14.99
C GLU A 614 1.39 17.31 14.36
N LEU A 615 2.40 16.74 13.70
CA LEU A 615 2.38 15.32 13.34
C LEU A 615 2.11 14.50 14.63
N THR A 616 0.84 14.27 14.96
CA THR A 616 0.50 13.63 16.22
C THR A 616 0.72 12.14 16.05
N GLY A 617 1.85 11.71 16.58
CA GLY A 617 2.34 10.35 16.57
C GLY A 617 3.85 10.34 16.71
N SER A 618 4.30 10.46 17.94
CA SER A 618 5.66 10.10 18.27
C SER A 618 5.78 8.59 18.18
N ARG A 619 6.85 8.08 17.56
CA ARG A 619 7.32 6.76 17.96
C ARG A 619 7.56 6.81 19.47
N TYR A 620 7.50 5.64 20.09
CA TYR A 620 7.85 5.58 21.49
C TYR A 620 9.29 6.09 21.67
N SER A 621 9.46 7.19 22.40
CA SER A 621 10.79 7.69 22.76
C SER A 621 11.33 6.83 23.89
N TYR A 622 12.52 6.24 23.75
CA TYR A 622 13.16 5.53 24.87
C TYR A 622 13.85 6.49 25.85
N THR A 623 14.08 7.74 25.44
CA THR A 623 14.73 8.76 26.28
C THR A 623 13.95 8.99 27.57
N GLY A 624 14.61 8.76 28.72
CA GLY A 624 14.02 8.96 30.04
C GLY A 624 12.98 7.92 30.46
N GLN A 625 12.78 6.86 29.66
CA GLN A 625 11.87 5.78 29.98
C GLN A 625 12.56 4.66 30.77
N SER A 626 11.76 3.85 31.47
CA SER A 626 12.28 2.65 32.14
C SER A 626 12.54 1.53 31.13
N THR A 627 13.45 0.62 31.47
CA THR A 627 13.74 -0.58 30.66
C THR A 627 12.48 -1.42 30.41
N ASP A 628 11.61 -1.57 31.42
CA ASP A 628 10.36 -2.34 31.30
C ASP A 628 9.40 -1.68 30.29
N ASP A 629 9.29 -0.35 30.31
CA ASP A 629 8.43 0.38 29.37
C ASP A 629 8.99 0.32 27.93
N ILE A 630 10.33 0.39 27.78
CA ILE A 630 11.01 0.22 26.48
C ILE A 630 10.73 -1.17 25.91
N LEU A 631 10.91 -2.22 26.71
CA LEU A 631 10.65 -3.60 26.29
C LEU A 631 9.17 -3.87 25.99
N TYR A 632 8.26 -3.36 26.84
CA TYR A 632 6.81 -3.44 26.60
C TYR A 632 6.45 -2.79 25.27
N SER A 633 6.97 -1.58 25.03
CA SER A 633 6.76 -0.87 23.78
C SER A 633 7.31 -1.65 22.59
N ALA A 634 8.53 -2.19 22.70
CA ALA A 634 9.16 -2.94 21.62
C ALA A 634 8.60 -4.36 21.40
N SER A 635 7.61 -4.78 22.20
CA SER A 635 6.88 -6.06 22.02
C SER A 635 5.80 -5.99 20.93
N ARG A 636 5.66 -4.83 20.27
CA ARG A 636 4.78 -4.61 19.13
C ARG A 636 5.34 -5.23 17.85
N ASP A 637 4.47 -5.46 16.88
CA ASP A 637 4.89 -5.86 15.53
C ASP A 637 5.68 -4.72 14.88
N LEU A 638 6.83 -5.05 14.28
CA LEU A 638 7.64 -4.12 13.50
C LEU A 638 7.17 -4.18 12.05
N TYR A 639 6.76 -3.06 11.48
CA TYR A 639 6.45 -2.99 10.06
C TYR A 639 7.62 -2.38 9.30
N TYR A 640 7.62 -2.43 7.97
CA TYR A 640 8.60 -1.67 7.20
C TYR A 640 8.00 -1.18 5.91
N ILE A 641 8.22 0.10 5.61
CA ILE A 641 7.68 0.77 4.43
C ILE A 641 8.85 1.32 3.63
N ASP A 642 9.04 0.78 2.43
CA ASP A 642 10.03 1.25 1.46
C ASP A 642 9.33 1.93 0.29
N GLU A 643 9.62 3.21 0.05
CA GLU A 643 9.07 4.00 -1.06
C GLU A 643 7.56 3.84 -1.30
N GLY A 644 6.81 3.65 -0.22
CA GLY A 644 5.42 3.29 -0.35
C GLY A 644 5.21 1.92 -0.92
N VAL A 645 5.81 0.93 -0.29
CA VAL A 645 5.34 -0.44 -0.24
C VAL A 645 5.58 -0.89 1.19
N SER A 646 4.50 -1.08 1.95
CA SER A 646 4.61 -1.86 3.19
C SER A 646 5.01 -3.28 2.81
N ILE A 647 6.12 -3.76 3.38
CA ILE A 647 6.58 -5.15 3.27
C ILE A 647 5.83 -6.04 4.28
N GLY A 648 4.83 -5.48 4.98
CA GLY A 648 4.07 -6.16 6.03
C GLY A 648 4.81 -6.11 7.37
N ALA A 649 4.30 -6.87 8.33
CA ALA A 649 5.00 -7.08 9.60
C ALA A 649 6.30 -7.87 9.33
N LEU A 650 7.43 -7.26 9.65
CA LEU A 650 8.71 -7.93 9.67
C LEU A 650 8.74 -8.95 10.79
N ASP A 651 9.19 -10.16 10.46
CA ASP A 651 9.49 -11.16 11.47
C ASP A 651 10.63 -10.62 12.35
N THR A 652 10.29 -10.29 13.58
CA THR A 652 11.21 -9.74 14.58
C THR A 652 12.36 -10.67 14.86
N SER A 653 12.23 -11.98 14.62
CA SER A 653 13.34 -12.93 14.74
C SER A 653 14.47 -12.69 13.76
N LEU A 654 14.24 -11.88 12.71
CA LEU A 654 15.27 -11.43 11.77
C LEU A 654 16.12 -10.28 12.34
N LEU A 655 15.59 -9.54 13.32
CA LEU A 655 16.14 -8.24 13.75
C LEU A 655 16.50 -8.20 15.23
N ILE A 656 15.88 -9.03 16.07
CA ILE A 656 16.22 -9.19 17.48
C ILE A 656 16.48 -10.66 17.80
N GLY A 657 17.47 -10.88 18.65
CA GLY A 657 17.88 -12.21 19.10
C GLY A 657 18.20 -12.23 20.59
N ASP A 658 18.38 -13.45 21.11
CA ASP A 658 18.54 -13.71 22.54
C ASP A 658 17.46 -13.00 23.38
N VAL A 659 16.20 -13.24 22.99
CA VAL A 659 15.03 -12.60 23.61
C VAL A 659 14.39 -13.48 24.68
N GLU A 660 13.82 -12.84 25.70
CA GLU A 660 12.91 -13.48 26.65
C GLU A 660 11.62 -12.67 26.71
N PRO A 661 10.43 -13.25 26.52
CA PRO A 661 10.17 -14.62 26.06
C PRO A 661 10.73 -14.89 24.65
N PRO A 662 10.89 -16.17 24.24
CA PRO A 662 11.35 -16.52 22.90
C PRO A 662 10.50 -15.90 21.78
N ASN A 663 11.10 -15.73 20.60
CA ASN A 663 10.42 -15.20 19.42
C ASN A 663 9.10 -15.96 19.13
N GLY A 664 8.01 -15.19 18.97
CA GLY A 664 6.65 -15.70 18.76
C GLY A 664 5.84 -15.96 20.04
N GLU A 665 6.44 -15.86 21.22
CA GLU A 665 5.73 -16.00 22.52
C GLU A 665 5.43 -14.66 23.20
N TYR A 666 6.06 -13.57 22.77
CA TYR A 666 5.85 -12.25 23.34
C TYR A 666 4.78 -11.44 22.60
N ASN A 667 4.07 -10.60 23.33
CA ASN A 667 3.05 -9.64 22.87
C ASN A 667 2.79 -8.63 24.00
N PHE A 668 1.80 -7.73 23.87
CA PHE A 668 1.49 -6.78 24.95
C PHE A 668 1.06 -7.44 26.28
N ASP A 669 0.44 -8.63 26.24
CA ASP A 669 0.06 -9.38 27.46
C ASP A 669 1.24 -10.16 28.08
N ASN A 670 2.26 -10.48 27.28
CA ASN A 670 3.48 -11.16 27.68
C ASN A 670 4.69 -10.43 27.06
N PRO A 671 5.00 -9.21 27.52
CA PRO A 671 6.00 -8.37 26.87
C PRO A 671 7.39 -8.97 26.96
N LEU A 672 8.26 -8.51 26.07
CA LEU A 672 9.70 -8.70 26.15
C LEU A 672 10.17 -8.30 27.57
N LYS A 673 11.12 -9.09 28.06
CA LYS A 673 11.81 -8.93 29.34
C LYS A 673 13.31 -8.72 29.13
N ARG A 674 13.81 -9.16 27.97
CA ARG A 674 15.22 -9.11 27.62
C ARG A 674 15.39 -9.19 26.11
N VAL A 675 16.35 -8.43 25.58
CA VAL A 675 16.85 -8.51 24.20
C VAL A 675 18.37 -8.49 24.26
N GLY A 676 19.03 -9.62 24.01
CA GLY A 676 20.49 -9.72 24.10
C GLY A 676 21.23 -9.33 22.82
N ALA A 677 20.54 -9.32 21.67
CA ALA A 677 21.14 -8.99 20.38
C ALA A 677 20.17 -8.24 19.44
N ILE A 678 20.71 -7.27 18.71
CA ILE A 678 20.03 -6.48 17.67
C ILE A 678 20.79 -6.67 16.36
N GLN A 679 20.06 -6.88 15.27
CA GLN A 679 20.59 -6.99 13.92
C GLN A 679 20.01 -5.87 13.05
N ASN A 680 20.89 -5.10 12.42
CA ASN A 680 20.56 -4.08 11.45
C ASN A 680 20.97 -4.57 10.05
N LEU A 681 20.06 -4.49 9.09
CA LEU A 681 20.30 -4.90 7.71
C LEU A 681 20.34 -3.65 6.84
N TYR A 682 21.49 -3.36 6.24
CA TYR A 682 21.66 -2.28 5.28
C TYR A 682 21.69 -2.87 3.87
N PHE A 683 20.83 -2.37 2.99
CA PHE A 683 20.79 -2.82 1.60
C PHE A 683 21.58 -1.85 0.74
N LEU A 684 22.52 -2.37 -0.04
CA LEU A 684 23.37 -1.64 -0.97
C LEU A 684 23.04 -2.04 -2.40
N ASN A 685 23.08 -1.08 -3.31
CA ASN A 685 22.89 -1.31 -4.72
C ASN A 685 23.98 -2.21 -5.30
N ILE A 686 23.62 -2.91 -6.37
CA ILE A 686 24.58 -3.56 -7.24
C ILE A 686 25.39 -2.52 -8.02
N PRO A 687 26.64 -2.83 -8.42
CA PRO A 687 27.53 -1.87 -9.08
C PRO A 687 26.91 -1.18 -10.31
N SER A 688 26.18 -1.92 -11.15
CA SER A 688 25.49 -1.38 -12.32
C SER A 688 24.47 -0.29 -11.95
N LYS A 689 23.68 -0.52 -10.89
CA LYS A 689 22.70 0.45 -10.37
C LYS A 689 23.35 1.68 -9.72
N ILE A 690 24.52 1.52 -9.10
CA ILE A 690 25.30 2.65 -8.60
C ILE A 690 25.72 3.55 -9.76
N VAL A 691 26.19 2.97 -10.87
CA VAL A 691 26.56 3.75 -12.08
C VAL A 691 25.38 4.55 -12.61
N ASP A 692 24.21 3.92 -12.77
CA ASP A 692 23.00 4.59 -13.23
C ASP A 692 22.58 5.72 -12.27
N ARG A 693 22.63 5.45 -10.97
CA ARG A 693 22.27 6.41 -9.93
C ARG A 693 23.17 7.64 -9.92
N VAL A 694 24.49 7.47 -10.03
CA VAL A 694 25.40 8.63 -9.96
C VAL A 694 25.40 9.48 -11.22
N LYS A 695 24.89 8.94 -12.34
CA LYS A 695 24.66 9.68 -13.59
C LYS A 695 23.38 10.52 -13.55
N ASN A 696 22.51 10.33 -12.57
CA ASN A 696 21.30 11.13 -12.43
C ASN A 696 21.65 12.60 -12.16
N CYS A 697 21.04 13.52 -12.91
CA CYS A 697 21.24 14.97 -12.78
C CYS A 697 20.84 15.54 -11.41
N ASN A 698 19.99 14.84 -10.65
CA ASN A 698 19.53 15.24 -9.32
C ASN A 698 20.50 14.82 -8.21
N ARG A 699 21.65 14.22 -8.55
CA ARG A 699 22.68 13.86 -7.58
C ARG A 699 23.20 15.09 -6.84
N PRO A 700 23.29 15.08 -5.50
CA PRO A 700 24.02 16.09 -4.75
C PRO A 700 25.48 16.20 -5.23
N GLY A 701 25.86 17.38 -5.70
CA GLY A 701 27.18 17.61 -6.31
C GLY A 701 27.23 17.37 -7.83
N GLY A 702 26.11 17.02 -8.46
CA GLY A 702 25.97 16.85 -9.90
C GLY A 702 26.26 15.43 -10.40
N PRO A 703 25.90 15.12 -11.66
CA PRO A 703 26.07 13.80 -12.26
C PRO A 703 27.54 13.46 -12.53
N ILE A 704 27.88 12.18 -12.44
CA ILE A 704 29.22 11.62 -12.72
C ILE A 704 29.15 10.74 -13.97
N GLU A 705 29.45 11.30 -15.13
CA GLU A 705 29.32 10.63 -16.43
C GLU A 705 30.35 9.49 -16.65
N ASP A 706 31.57 9.67 -16.12
CA ASP A 706 32.71 8.79 -16.39
C ASP A 706 32.85 7.60 -15.42
N LEU A 707 31.81 7.30 -14.63
CA LEU A 707 31.84 6.14 -13.73
C LEU A 707 31.57 4.84 -14.48
N THR A 708 32.47 3.86 -14.33
CA THR A 708 32.31 2.50 -14.86
C THR A 708 31.80 1.55 -13.78
N GLU A 709 31.30 0.37 -14.18
CA GLU A 709 30.85 -0.65 -13.21
C GLU A 709 32.00 -1.15 -12.32
N GLU A 710 33.22 -1.28 -12.87
CA GLU A 710 34.41 -1.64 -12.09
C GLU A 710 34.78 -0.55 -11.06
N ASP A 711 34.57 0.72 -11.41
CA ASP A 711 34.72 1.81 -10.45
C ASP A 711 33.67 1.72 -9.34
N ALA A 712 32.41 1.40 -9.69
CA ALA A 712 31.35 1.18 -8.71
C ALA A 712 31.64 -0.02 -7.79
N LYS A 713 32.20 -1.11 -8.32
CA LYS A 713 32.68 -2.25 -7.50
C LYS A 713 33.73 -1.82 -6.49
N GLU A 714 34.71 -1.03 -6.94
CA GLU A 714 35.76 -0.53 -6.05
C GLU A 714 35.22 0.46 -5.00
N ILE A 715 34.31 1.35 -5.38
CA ILE A 715 33.62 2.26 -4.43
C ILE A 715 32.85 1.45 -3.39
N LEU A 716 32.05 0.47 -3.83
CA LEU A 716 31.26 -0.38 -2.93
C LEU A 716 32.17 -1.19 -1.98
N ARG A 717 33.31 -1.69 -2.48
CA ARG A 717 34.32 -2.37 -1.65
C ARG A 717 34.90 -1.43 -0.59
N GLN A 718 35.30 -0.21 -0.97
CA GLN A 718 35.80 0.78 -0.02
C GLN A 718 34.74 1.20 1.00
N PHE A 719 33.49 1.30 0.57
CA PHE A 719 32.37 1.62 1.44
C PHE A 719 32.13 0.53 2.48
N LYS A 720 32.10 -0.75 2.06
CA LYS A 720 31.97 -1.90 2.96
C LYS A 720 33.08 -1.97 4.00
N LEU A 721 34.33 -1.78 3.58
CA LEU A 721 35.48 -1.77 4.50
C LEU A 721 35.35 -0.66 5.52
N LYS A 722 35.02 0.56 5.08
CA LYS A 722 34.83 1.68 5.99
C LYS A 722 33.63 1.48 6.92
N PHE A 723 32.55 0.87 6.43
CA PHE A 723 31.41 0.50 7.25
C PHE A 723 31.80 -0.50 8.33
N GLU A 724 32.53 -1.56 7.99
CA GLU A 724 33.01 -2.54 8.95
C GLU A 724 33.93 -1.92 10.01
N ASP A 725 34.86 -1.07 9.58
CA ASP A 725 35.78 -0.32 10.45
C ASP A 725 35.03 0.61 11.41
N ASP A 726 34.07 1.40 10.91
CA ASP A 726 33.34 2.39 11.72
C ASP A 726 32.31 1.71 12.65
N TRP A 727 31.58 0.69 12.18
CA TRP A 727 30.62 -0.07 12.98
C TRP A 727 31.29 -0.89 14.07
N SER A 728 32.30 -1.68 13.71
CA SER A 728 32.95 -2.62 14.63
C SER A 728 34.08 -1.97 15.43
N ARG A 729 34.24 -0.64 15.38
CA ARG A 729 35.29 0.05 16.14
C ARG A 729 35.13 -0.23 17.64
N ASP A 730 36.23 -0.63 18.27
CA ASP A 730 36.36 -0.97 19.68
C ASP A 730 35.62 -2.27 20.10
N TRP A 731 35.26 -3.13 19.14
CA TRP A 731 34.56 -4.40 19.44
C TRP A 731 35.33 -5.33 20.40
N ASP A 732 36.66 -5.24 20.41
CA ASP A 732 37.57 -6.02 21.26
C ASP A 732 38.00 -5.31 22.56
N ASP A 733 37.57 -4.05 22.77
CA ASP A 733 37.85 -3.30 23.99
C ASP A 733 36.71 -3.48 25.01
N GLU A 734 37.00 -4.18 26.11
CA GLU A 734 36.06 -4.45 27.22
C GLU A 734 35.58 -3.17 27.92
N ASP A 735 36.32 -2.05 27.81
CA ASP A 735 35.99 -0.77 28.45
C ASP A 735 35.22 0.20 27.54
N SER A 736 34.89 -0.19 26.30
CA SER A 736 34.37 0.72 25.26
C SER A 736 32.87 1.05 25.31
N GLY A 737 32.09 0.42 26.19
CA GLY A 737 30.65 0.62 26.30
C GLY A 737 29.92 -0.61 26.84
N ASN A 738 28.59 -0.57 26.82
CA ASN A 738 27.75 -1.71 27.22
C ASN A 738 27.44 -2.64 26.03
N VAL A 739 27.69 -2.16 24.81
CA VAL A 739 27.35 -2.83 23.57
C VAL A 739 28.62 -3.28 22.84
N GLN A 740 28.58 -4.49 22.29
CA GLN A 740 29.58 -5.01 21.37
C GLN A 740 29.03 -4.93 19.95
N PHE A 741 29.74 -4.24 19.07
CA PHE A 741 29.36 -4.07 17.67
C PHE A 741 30.13 -5.05 16.79
N VAL A 742 29.41 -5.82 15.98
CA VAL A 742 30.00 -6.77 15.03
C VAL A 742 29.35 -6.55 13.67
N ALA A 743 30.14 -6.33 12.62
CA ALA A 743 29.64 -6.23 11.26
C ALA A 743 30.06 -7.43 10.40
N PHE A 744 29.18 -7.84 9.50
CA PHE A 744 29.46 -8.80 8.44
C PHE A 744 29.08 -8.19 7.09
N ALA A 745 30.09 -7.99 6.25
CA ALA A 745 29.94 -7.45 4.90
C ALA A 745 30.34 -8.51 3.86
N ASP A 746 29.40 -9.39 3.49
CA ASP A 746 29.61 -10.46 2.51
C ASP A 746 28.58 -10.35 1.37
N GLY A 747 29.01 -10.66 0.14
CA GLY A 747 28.28 -10.43 -1.09
C GLY A 747 27.22 -11.49 -1.39
N THR A 748 26.03 -11.02 -1.77
CA THR A 748 24.87 -11.78 -2.26
C THR A 748 24.20 -12.69 -1.23
N PHE A 749 23.16 -12.13 -0.59
CA PHE A 749 22.01 -12.84 0.00
C PHE A 749 22.30 -14.23 0.60
N VAL A 750 23.15 -14.29 1.63
CA VAL A 750 23.21 -15.48 2.49
C VAL A 750 21.89 -15.55 3.26
N SER A 751 21.15 -16.65 3.10
CA SER A 751 19.80 -16.83 3.63
C SER A 751 19.72 -16.50 5.13
N HIS A 752 18.84 -15.55 5.46
CA HIS A 752 18.74 -14.81 6.73
C HIS A 752 18.51 -15.65 8.00
N SER A 753 18.26 -16.97 7.90
CA SER A 753 18.00 -17.83 9.06
C SER A 753 19.24 -18.43 9.74
N ASN A 754 20.43 -18.31 9.13
CA ASN A 754 21.63 -18.99 9.63
C ASN A 754 22.58 -18.10 10.46
N SER A 755 22.49 -16.77 10.38
CA SER A 755 23.41 -15.85 11.07
C SER A 755 23.29 -15.95 12.60
N PHE A 756 22.07 -15.91 13.13
CA PHE A 756 21.83 -16.10 14.58
C PHE A 756 22.14 -17.52 15.06
N ARG A 757 21.86 -18.55 14.25
CA ARG A 757 22.18 -19.95 14.60
C ARG A 757 23.68 -20.23 14.62
N LEU A 758 24.46 -19.57 13.75
CA LEU A 758 25.91 -19.69 13.72
C LEU A 758 26.55 -19.10 14.99
N LEU A 759 26.07 -17.97 15.48
CA LEU A 759 26.60 -17.34 16.68
C LEU A 759 26.21 -18.07 17.97
N HIS A 760 24.96 -18.55 18.09
CA HIS A 760 24.55 -19.38 19.24
C HIS A 760 25.26 -20.75 19.28
N SER A 761 25.92 -21.16 18.19
CA SER A 761 26.76 -22.37 18.15
C SER A 761 28.25 -22.08 18.38
N CYS A 762 28.67 -20.80 18.32
CA CYS A 762 30.06 -20.38 18.49
C CYS A 762 30.35 -19.81 19.90
N TYR A 763 29.32 -19.33 20.60
CA TYR A 763 29.31 -19.13 22.05
C TYR A 763 28.64 -20.32 22.74
#